data_AF-A0AAP9XL03-F1
#
_entry.id   AF-A0AAP9XL03-F1
#
_cell.length_a   1.000
_cell.length_b   1.000
_cell.length_c   1.000
_cell.angle_alpha   90.00
_cell.angle_beta   90.00
_cell.angle_gamma   90.00
#
_symmetry.space_group_name_H-M   'P 1'
#
loop_
_entity.id
_entity.type
_entity.pdbx_description
1 polymer ?
#
loop_
_entity_poly.entity_id
_entity_poly.type
_entity_poly.pdbx_seq_one_letter_code
_entity_poly.pdbx_strand_id
1 'polypeptide(L)'
;MTANYPASILPPNATAVERAIDRASAAALASLPVHLIRWVKDPDSCPLALLPWLAWEYQVDTWNIDWSEQKKRDAIKRAHYIHRHRGTVAAVRHALVDSPFGTDIVEWFNQNPKGDPYTFRLNVYQNDLPVTEYDQQDLKLAVLRARNLRSWFSVHVFGRLQGTSYAAGYMYATEKITPRFVPLQVILSRDELNLAPGDSETVTVTILPEYAEDKTFTVTTSDKTIATARIVDGAIVVMAAKRGSCSVTVTTTNGVSAAIGVKVVAVMKFVTRIDNANRQLFFVHMDEDFTVDYGDGIDSREYRLDPASAIYGWVVPTRELEEGREYTITVKNTETASFQRAIGNVSVTMNTVREIIYVTGNRDNLTSFASGATGLVRVHAGAFDDLPKVQSCMSIFRDCTSLEELPSGLFSRLTTATDFTSAFYGCIALAILPDGLFSGLTAVAHFISVFEKCTALTSTGNSTFSGCASAVSFNSAFDGCTALLSVGAGVFKGCFSATSFSYCFRGCRNLLVLRGDMFADVPGGIFTGVFQNSAALTELPAGLFHACSEASHFGGAFSGCSQLLSVPAELFAGLSKVTYFGTVFSGCSLLKTVGAGLFAGCSLAQTFASAFYSCRSLETVAVDIFSGCVSATTFASVFYGCSSLTALPSFADCAKVTTYSYAFANCESLIKIEAGAFADKALVTTFVYAFLNCHSLVSVGEGAFRGCSALTSLGYTFSGCRSLVSLAGDMFAGCGKVTAVDFLFNKYSALVGLPKELFSDMVSLKGMGSTFQDCSALIALPSGLLAGCVNLTSLTLTFSGCTALSVLPADLLEYNTLLTSAGSMFYDCTSLADIPPTLFASCPLITAFGATFQNTGVAEIPENLFSSNPLVTAYGQTFRGCKNLRSVPAGLFAASVNATVFTNVFADCLALEIVGAGLLNTTAVTTVGYLFDGCSSLRSDINAIFNLESYPVIVTTTAIFRGCALLTGKGLVFMAKVPNVTAHYYAFYSCADLDDYDDLPGNWITNKL
;
A
#
# COMPACT_ATOMS: atom_id res chain seq x y z
N MET A 1 -12.38 -21.58 7.40
CA MET A 1 -13.43 -21.84 8.40
C MET A 1 -13.09 -23.10 9.16
N THR A 2 -12.72 -22.93 10.42
CA THR A 2 -12.57 -23.98 11.43
C THR A 2 -13.92 -24.63 11.69
N ALA A 3 -14.12 -25.85 11.20
CA ALA A 3 -15.30 -26.64 11.54
C ALA A 3 -15.09 -27.25 12.93
N ASN A 4 -15.95 -26.84 13.86
CA ASN A 4 -16.02 -27.22 15.26
C ASN A 4 -15.79 -28.73 15.49
N TYR A 5 -14.73 -29.08 16.21
CA TYR A 5 -14.69 -30.35 16.92
C TYR A 5 -15.84 -30.35 17.96
N PRO A 6 -16.63 -31.43 18.06
CA PRO A 6 -17.73 -31.48 19.03
C PRO A 6 -17.18 -31.28 20.44
N ALA A 7 -17.83 -30.40 21.20
CA ALA A 7 -17.47 -30.10 22.58
C ALA A 7 -17.44 -31.40 23.39
N SER A 8 -16.34 -31.63 24.11
CA SER A 8 -16.18 -32.77 25.01
C SER A 8 -17.38 -32.87 25.96
N ILE A 9 -18.03 -34.03 25.99
CA ILE A 9 -19.18 -34.31 26.86
C ILE A 9 -18.75 -34.77 28.27
N LEU A 10 -17.45 -34.74 28.56
CA LEU A 10 -16.92 -35.12 29.85
C LEU A 10 -17.21 -34.03 30.91
N PRO A 11 -17.60 -34.41 32.13
CA PRO A 11 -17.83 -33.46 33.20
C PRO A 11 -16.53 -32.75 33.65
N PRO A 12 -16.61 -31.58 34.31
CA PRO A 12 -15.44 -30.77 34.67
C PRO A 12 -14.37 -31.49 35.52
N ASN A 13 -14.77 -32.52 36.27
CA ASN A 13 -13.91 -33.33 37.14
C ASN A 13 -13.19 -34.50 36.43
N ALA A 14 -13.34 -34.65 35.11
CA ALA A 14 -12.68 -35.72 34.37
C ALA A 14 -11.15 -35.61 34.41
N THR A 15 -10.50 -36.75 34.58
CA THR A 15 -9.03 -36.89 34.69
C THR A 15 -8.33 -36.59 33.37
N ALA A 16 -7.03 -36.31 33.43
CA ALA A 16 -6.23 -36.02 32.24
C ALA A 16 -6.21 -37.18 31.23
N VAL A 17 -6.26 -38.42 31.69
CA VAL A 17 -6.31 -39.62 30.83
C VAL A 17 -7.65 -39.72 30.10
N GLU A 18 -8.77 -39.50 30.78
CA GLU A 18 -10.10 -39.52 30.18
C GLU A 18 -10.25 -38.45 29.09
N ARG A 19 -9.72 -37.23 29.32
CA ARG A 19 -9.70 -36.17 28.32
C ARG A 19 -8.80 -36.48 27.12
N ALA A 20 -7.71 -37.22 27.31
CA ALA A 20 -6.84 -37.64 26.23
C ALA A 20 -7.51 -38.72 25.35
N ILE A 21 -8.22 -39.67 25.96
CA ILE A 21 -9.01 -40.68 25.26
C ILE A 21 -10.15 -40.03 24.46
N ASP A 22 -10.90 -39.12 25.06
CA ASP A 22 -12.00 -38.40 24.39
C ASP A 22 -11.52 -37.65 23.13
N ARG A 23 -10.37 -36.95 23.22
CA ARG A 23 -9.75 -36.28 22.05
C ARG A 23 -9.25 -37.27 20.99
N ALA A 24 -8.71 -38.42 21.39
CA ALA A 24 -8.22 -39.43 20.45
C ALA A 24 -9.35 -40.19 19.75
N SER A 25 -10.48 -40.43 20.44
CA SER A 25 -11.64 -41.17 19.90
C SER A 25 -12.59 -40.30 19.07
N ALA A 26 -12.62 -38.97 19.30
CA ALA A 26 -13.52 -38.04 18.63
C ALA A 26 -13.41 -38.06 17.09
N ALA A 27 -12.19 -38.19 16.54
CA ALA A 27 -11.98 -38.23 15.10
C ALA A 27 -12.51 -39.54 14.45
N ALA A 28 -12.40 -40.67 15.14
CA ALA A 28 -12.92 -41.96 14.67
C ALA A 28 -14.46 -42.01 14.74
N LEU A 29 -15.06 -41.52 15.83
CA LEU A 29 -16.52 -41.44 15.99
C LEU A 29 -17.18 -40.47 14.99
N ALA A 30 -16.54 -39.35 14.68
CA ALA A 30 -17.03 -38.41 13.67
C ALA A 30 -17.06 -39.00 12.24
N SER A 31 -16.29 -40.06 11.98
CA SER A 31 -16.24 -40.74 10.67
C SER A 31 -17.30 -41.84 10.49
N LEU A 32 -18.04 -42.21 11.55
CA LEU A 32 -19.10 -43.21 11.46
C LEU A 32 -20.36 -42.57 10.85
N PRO A 33 -20.85 -43.04 9.68
CA PRO A 33 -22.03 -42.50 9.03
C PRO A 33 -23.32 -42.98 9.72
N VAL A 34 -23.59 -42.47 10.92
CA VAL A 34 -24.79 -42.80 11.74
C VAL A 34 -26.10 -42.41 11.03
N HIS A 35 -26.03 -41.57 10.00
CA HIS A 35 -27.16 -41.18 9.16
C HIS A 35 -27.69 -42.34 8.28
N LEU A 36 -26.89 -43.39 8.02
CA LEU A 36 -27.31 -44.54 7.20
C LEU A 36 -28.55 -45.26 7.78
N ILE A 37 -28.66 -45.38 9.11
CA ILE A 37 -29.82 -46.00 9.75
C ILE A 37 -31.09 -45.18 9.51
N ARG A 38 -30.98 -43.84 9.50
CA ARG A 38 -32.12 -42.95 9.25
C ARG A 38 -32.57 -43.02 7.79
N TRP A 39 -31.64 -43.15 6.84
CA TRP A 39 -31.95 -43.29 5.41
C TRP A 39 -32.67 -44.60 5.09
N VAL A 40 -32.28 -45.72 5.70
CA VAL A 40 -32.98 -47.01 5.46
C VAL A 40 -34.40 -47.02 6.04
N LYS A 41 -34.71 -46.15 7.01
CA LYS A 41 -36.04 -46.06 7.65
C LYS A 41 -37.00 -45.05 7.00
N ASP A 42 -36.52 -44.26 6.05
CA ASP A 42 -37.31 -43.27 5.32
C ASP A 42 -37.67 -43.78 3.91
N PRO A 43 -38.97 -43.86 3.55
CA PRO A 43 -39.38 -44.39 2.25
C PRO A 43 -38.84 -43.64 1.03
N ASP A 44 -38.40 -42.39 1.15
CA ASP A 44 -37.80 -41.63 0.03
C ASP A 44 -36.31 -41.91 -0.15
N SER A 45 -35.56 -42.01 0.95
CA SER A 45 -34.11 -42.22 0.90
C SER A 45 -33.65 -43.68 1.04
N CYS A 46 -34.56 -44.62 1.37
CA CYS A 46 -34.22 -46.04 1.52
C CYS A 46 -33.82 -46.66 0.17
N PRO A 47 -32.67 -47.38 0.05
CA PRO A 47 -32.28 -48.04 -1.19
C PRO A 47 -33.34 -49.03 -1.70
N LEU A 48 -33.55 -49.09 -3.02
CA LEU A 48 -34.58 -49.92 -3.67
C LEU A 48 -34.59 -51.39 -3.18
N ALA A 49 -33.40 -51.98 -3.01
CA ALA A 49 -33.24 -53.37 -2.56
C ALA A 49 -33.77 -53.61 -1.13
N LEU A 50 -33.88 -52.56 -0.31
CA LEU A 50 -34.33 -52.64 1.08
C LEU A 50 -35.81 -52.26 1.26
N LEU A 51 -36.46 -51.70 0.23
CA LEU A 51 -37.88 -51.32 0.27
C LEU A 51 -38.84 -52.46 0.64
N PRO A 52 -38.66 -53.73 0.20
CA PRO A 52 -39.54 -54.83 0.63
C PRO A 52 -39.48 -55.07 2.14
N TRP A 53 -38.31 -54.90 2.76
CA TRP A 53 -38.13 -55.06 4.21
C TRP A 53 -38.73 -53.88 4.98
N LEU A 54 -38.58 -52.66 4.44
CA LEU A 54 -39.22 -51.48 4.99
C LEU A 54 -40.75 -51.57 4.88
N ALA A 55 -41.27 -52.08 3.76
CA ALA A 55 -42.70 -52.32 3.57
C ALA A 55 -43.25 -53.35 4.56
N TRP A 56 -42.50 -54.42 4.81
CA TRP A 56 -42.84 -55.41 5.84
C TRP A 56 -42.86 -54.77 7.24
N GLU A 57 -41.87 -53.95 7.59
CA GLU A 57 -41.81 -53.25 8.88
C GLU A 57 -42.98 -52.28 9.07
N TYR A 58 -43.34 -51.52 8.03
CA TYR A 58 -44.48 -50.60 8.05
C TYR A 58 -45.83 -51.32 7.88
N GLN A 59 -45.83 -52.66 7.86
CA GLN A 59 -47.00 -53.54 7.69
C GLN A 59 -47.85 -53.18 6.46
N VAL A 60 -47.21 -52.92 5.32
CA VAL A 60 -47.92 -52.69 4.06
C VAL A 60 -48.71 -53.96 3.69
N ASP A 61 -50.03 -53.85 3.66
CA ASP A 61 -50.93 -54.99 3.50
C ASP A 61 -50.84 -55.66 2.12
N THR A 62 -50.62 -54.88 1.06
CA THR A 62 -50.56 -55.38 -0.33
C THR A 62 -49.26 -54.90 -0.97
N TRP A 63 -48.37 -55.83 -1.31
CA TRP A 63 -47.06 -55.54 -1.89
C TRP A 63 -46.82 -56.39 -3.13
N ASN A 64 -46.52 -55.74 -4.26
CA ASN A 64 -46.16 -56.43 -5.50
C ASN A 64 -44.71 -56.12 -5.89
N ILE A 65 -43.93 -57.16 -6.14
CA ILE A 65 -42.50 -57.04 -6.49
C ILE A 65 -42.26 -56.42 -7.87
N ASP A 66 -43.24 -56.47 -8.75
CA ASP A 66 -43.15 -55.92 -10.11
C ASP A 66 -43.58 -54.45 -10.20
N TRP A 67 -44.02 -53.84 -9.08
CA TRP A 67 -44.30 -52.41 -9.03
C TRP A 67 -43.05 -51.57 -9.32
N SER A 68 -43.25 -50.45 -10.01
CA SER A 68 -42.20 -49.44 -10.19
C SER A 68 -41.70 -48.94 -8.83
N GLU A 69 -40.45 -48.49 -8.78
CA GLU A 69 -39.83 -48.00 -7.55
C GLU A 69 -40.67 -46.92 -6.86
N GLN A 70 -41.21 -45.96 -7.62
CA GLN A 70 -42.07 -44.92 -7.06
C GLN A 70 -43.35 -45.49 -6.43
N LYS A 71 -44.02 -46.44 -7.09
CA LYS A 71 -45.23 -47.09 -6.55
C LYS A 71 -44.94 -47.84 -5.24
N LYS A 72 -43.80 -48.52 -5.16
CA LYS A 72 -43.33 -49.18 -3.93
C LYS A 72 -43.14 -48.19 -2.79
N ARG A 73 -42.47 -47.06 -3.03
CA ARG A 73 -42.25 -46.00 -2.02
C ARG A 73 -43.58 -45.37 -1.57
N ASP A 74 -44.46 -45.07 -2.51
CA ASP A 74 -45.75 -44.45 -2.21
C ASP A 74 -46.67 -45.36 -1.38
N ALA A 75 -46.64 -46.69 -1.64
CA ALA A 75 -47.39 -47.66 -0.85
C ALA A 75 -46.94 -47.70 0.63
N ILE A 76 -45.63 -47.62 0.89
CA ILE A 76 -45.07 -47.56 2.26
C ILE A 76 -45.50 -46.27 2.96
N LYS A 77 -45.44 -45.12 2.27
CA LYS A 77 -45.88 -43.82 2.83
C LYS A 77 -47.36 -43.82 3.20
N ARG A 78 -48.21 -44.44 2.37
CA ARG A 78 -49.66 -44.50 2.61
C ARG A 78 -50.06 -45.44 3.74
N ALA A 79 -49.27 -46.48 4.05
CA ALA A 79 -49.63 -47.48 5.07
C ALA A 79 -49.96 -46.85 6.43
N HIS A 80 -49.20 -45.83 6.86
CA HIS A 80 -49.47 -45.14 8.13
C HIS A 80 -50.85 -44.44 8.14
N TYR A 81 -51.23 -43.81 7.03
CA TYR A 81 -52.54 -43.18 6.90
C TYR A 81 -53.67 -44.21 6.92
N ILE A 82 -53.52 -45.32 6.17
CA ILE A 82 -54.50 -46.40 6.13
C ILE A 82 -54.68 -47.01 7.53
N HIS A 83 -53.59 -47.34 8.23
CA HIS A 83 -53.63 -47.91 9.58
C HIS A 83 -54.35 -47.00 10.60
N ARG A 84 -54.08 -45.70 10.55
CA ARG A 84 -54.72 -44.72 11.46
C ARG A 84 -56.22 -44.54 11.23
N HIS A 85 -56.70 -44.82 10.03
CA HIS A 85 -58.09 -44.54 9.63
C HIS A 85 -58.86 -45.82 9.26
N ARG A 86 -58.33 -47.01 9.59
CA ARG A 86 -58.99 -48.31 9.37
C ARG A 86 -60.42 -48.26 9.91
N GLY A 87 -61.35 -48.77 9.13
CA GLY A 87 -62.78 -48.72 9.44
C GLY A 87 -63.58 -47.65 8.71
N THR A 88 -62.91 -46.69 8.05
CA THR A 88 -63.54 -45.60 7.31
C THR A 88 -63.53 -45.83 5.80
N VAL A 89 -64.47 -45.22 5.06
CA VAL A 89 -64.50 -45.24 3.59
C VAL A 89 -63.22 -44.65 3.00
N ALA A 90 -62.62 -43.64 3.65
CA ALA A 90 -61.36 -43.05 3.22
C ALA A 90 -60.19 -44.06 3.25
N ALA A 91 -60.08 -44.87 4.32
CA ALA A 91 -59.05 -45.91 4.38
C ALA A 91 -59.25 -46.99 3.29
N VAL A 92 -60.50 -47.37 3.01
CA VAL A 92 -60.80 -48.32 1.92
C VAL A 92 -60.46 -47.74 0.55
N ARG A 93 -60.76 -46.45 0.30
CA ARG A 93 -60.37 -45.76 -0.94
C ARG A 93 -58.85 -45.70 -1.13
N HIS A 94 -58.11 -45.32 -0.08
CA HIS A 94 -56.65 -45.25 -0.13
C HIS A 94 -55.98 -46.62 -0.31
N ALA A 95 -56.59 -47.70 0.18
CA ALA A 95 -56.12 -49.08 -0.02
C ALA A 95 -56.30 -49.58 -1.47
N LEU A 96 -57.19 -48.95 -2.25
CA LEU A 96 -57.50 -49.34 -3.63
C LEU A 96 -56.81 -48.47 -4.69
N VAL A 97 -56.09 -47.40 -4.29
CA VAL A 97 -55.42 -46.45 -5.21
C VAL A 97 -54.41 -47.12 -6.14
N ASP A 98 -53.74 -48.18 -5.67
CA ASP A 98 -52.74 -48.89 -6.47
C ASP A 98 -53.33 -50.03 -7.32
N SER A 99 -54.65 -50.22 -7.28
CA SER A 99 -55.31 -51.20 -8.15
C SER A 99 -55.16 -50.79 -9.62
N PRO A 100 -54.84 -51.72 -10.53
CA PRO A 100 -54.82 -51.44 -11.96
C PRO A 100 -56.22 -51.23 -12.55
N PHE A 101 -57.29 -51.44 -11.78
CA PHE A 101 -58.68 -51.28 -12.21
C PHE A 101 -59.31 -49.99 -11.65
N GLY A 102 -60.20 -49.37 -12.41
CA GLY A 102 -60.98 -48.24 -11.89
C GLY A 102 -61.95 -48.75 -10.83
N THR A 103 -61.87 -48.24 -9.59
CA THR A 103 -62.75 -48.67 -8.50
C THR A 103 -63.62 -47.54 -7.98
N ASP A 104 -64.88 -47.84 -7.70
CA ASP A 104 -65.82 -46.92 -7.05
C ASP A 104 -66.57 -47.64 -5.91
N ILE A 105 -66.80 -46.93 -4.81
CA ILE A 105 -67.46 -47.47 -3.62
C ILE A 105 -68.84 -46.81 -3.47
N VAL A 106 -69.88 -47.63 -3.58
CA VAL A 106 -71.28 -47.20 -3.47
C VAL A 106 -71.93 -47.80 -2.22
N GLU A 107 -72.12 -46.97 -1.21
CA GLU A 107 -72.82 -47.31 0.04
C GLU A 107 -74.28 -47.71 -0.21
N TRP A 108 -74.83 -48.64 0.60
CA TRP A 108 -76.19 -49.20 0.43
C TRP A 108 -77.29 -48.15 0.25
N PHE A 109 -77.20 -47.01 0.94
CA PHE A 109 -78.20 -45.93 0.88
C PHE A 109 -78.12 -45.12 -0.42
N ASN A 110 -77.01 -45.21 -1.16
CA ASN A 110 -76.79 -44.60 -2.47
C ASN A 110 -77.00 -45.60 -3.63
N GLN A 111 -77.36 -46.85 -3.36
CA GLN A 111 -77.69 -47.84 -4.38
C GLN A 111 -79.14 -47.66 -4.87
N ASN A 112 -79.42 -48.02 -6.13
CA ASN A 112 -80.78 -48.01 -6.69
C ASN A 112 -81.13 -49.37 -7.32
N PRO A 113 -82.10 -50.14 -6.78
CA PRO A 113 -82.81 -49.90 -5.51
C PRO A 113 -81.83 -49.92 -4.31
N LYS A 114 -82.22 -49.28 -3.19
CA LYS A 114 -81.40 -49.22 -1.97
C LYS A 114 -81.03 -50.63 -1.50
N GLY A 115 -79.75 -50.85 -1.22
CA GLY A 115 -79.23 -52.13 -0.70
C GLY A 115 -79.58 -52.34 0.78
N ASP A 116 -79.26 -53.51 1.32
CA ASP A 116 -79.50 -53.81 2.74
C ASP A 116 -78.63 -52.92 3.66
N PRO A 117 -79.15 -52.46 4.81
CA PRO A 117 -78.38 -51.66 5.75
C PRO A 117 -77.05 -52.30 6.16
N TYR A 118 -76.00 -51.48 6.26
CA TYR A 118 -74.62 -51.90 6.57
C TYR A 118 -73.97 -52.76 5.48
N THR A 119 -74.35 -52.56 4.21
CA THR A 119 -73.65 -53.12 3.05
C THR A 119 -73.07 -52.02 2.15
N PHE A 120 -72.02 -52.30 1.39
CA PHE A 120 -71.57 -51.42 0.30
C PHE A 120 -71.11 -52.24 -0.91
N ARG A 121 -71.22 -51.67 -2.11
CA ARG A 121 -70.74 -52.29 -3.35
C ARG A 121 -69.41 -51.67 -3.74
N LEU A 122 -68.43 -52.53 -4.02
CA LEU A 122 -67.22 -52.15 -4.73
C LEU A 122 -67.45 -52.40 -6.23
N ASN A 123 -67.60 -51.34 -7.00
CA ASN A 123 -67.69 -51.39 -8.45
C ASN A 123 -66.28 -51.37 -9.03
N VAL A 124 -65.93 -52.36 -9.85
CA VAL A 124 -64.63 -52.48 -10.51
C VAL A 124 -64.87 -52.39 -12.01
N TYR A 125 -64.30 -51.37 -12.67
CA TYR A 125 -64.46 -51.12 -14.10
C TYR A 125 -63.27 -51.69 -14.88
N GLN A 126 -63.57 -52.60 -15.82
CA GLN A 126 -62.59 -53.29 -16.65
C GLN A 126 -62.34 -52.48 -17.94
N ASN A 127 -61.31 -51.63 -17.92
CA ASN A 127 -60.92 -50.78 -19.05
C ASN A 127 -59.75 -51.40 -19.86
N ASP A 128 -59.90 -52.63 -20.37
CA ASP A 128 -58.98 -53.34 -21.31
C ASP A 128 -57.98 -54.39 -20.76
N LEU A 129 -58.07 -54.82 -19.49
CA LEU A 129 -57.27 -55.93 -18.92
C LEU A 129 -58.16 -57.08 -18.42
N PRO A 130 -57.85 -58.38 -18.66
CA PRO A 130 -58.60 -59.49 -18.07
C PRO A 130 -58.45 -59.52 -16.54
N VAL A 131 -59.56 -59.46 -15.80
CA VAL A 131 -59.55 -59.63 -14.33
C VAL A 131 -59.42 -61.13 -14.01
N THR A 132 -58.30 -61.55 -13.45
CA THR A 132 -58.08 -62.95 -13.05
C THR A 132 -58.70 -63.25 -11.68
N GLU A 133 -58.85 -64.53 -11.32
CA GLU A 133 -59.35 -64.93 -9.99
C GLU A 133 -58.43 -64.44 -8.86
N TYR A 134 -57.11 -64.34 -9.11
CA TYR A 134 -56.14 -63.76 -8.17
C TYR A 134 -56.37 -62.26 -7.93
N ASP A 135 -56.67 -61.49 -8.98
CA ASP A 135 -56.96 -60.05 -8.86
C ASP A 135 -58.22 -59.78 -8.03
N GLN A 136 -59.23 -60.63 -8.16
CA GLN A 136 -60.45 -60.55 -7.34
C GLN A 136 -60.15 -60.87 -5.88
N GLN A 137 -59.28 -61.85 -5.61
CA GLN A 137 -58.88 -62.23 -4.26
C GLN A 137 -58.09 -61.10 -3.58
N ASP A 138 -57.16 -60.46 -4.29
CA ASP A 138 -56.33 -59.36 -3.77
C ASP A 138 -57.15 -58.10 -3.47
N LEU A 139 -58.07 -57.72 -4.37
CA LEU A 139 -59.02 -56.63 -4.14
C LEU A 139 -59.90 -56.89 -2.93
N LYS A 140 -60.41 -58.14 -2.79
CA LYS A 140 -61.23 -58.54 -1.65
C LYS A 140 -60.44 -58.48 -0.34
N LEU A 141 -59.17 -58.91 -0.34
CA LEU A 141 -58.30 -58.86 0.84
C LEU A 141 -57.94 -57.41 1.22
N ALA A 142 -57.63 -56.54 0.26
CA ALA A 142 -57.36 -55.13 0.50
C ALA A 142 -58.55 -54.42 1.17
N VAL A 143 -59.77 -54.68 0.68
CA VAL A 143 -60.99 -54.14 1.30
C VAL A 143 -61.23 -54.74 2.67
N LEU A 144 -61.09 -56.06 2.85
CA LEU A 144 -61.29 -56.74 4.13
C LEU A 144 -60.38 -56.20 5.25
N ARG A 145 -59.15 -55.83 4.92
CA ARG A 145 -58.17 -55.30 5.89
C ARG A 145 -58.39 -53.83 6.26
N ALA A 146 -59.02 -53.06 5.36
CA ALA A 146 -59.27 -51.63 5.57
C ALA A 146 -60.69 -51.29 6.10
N ARG A 147 -61.70 -52.12 5.80
CA ARG A 147 -63.10 -51.89 6.21
C ARG A 147 -63.31 -52.00 7.72
N ASN A 148 -64.44 -51.50 8.21
CA ASN A 148 -64.85 -51.79 9.58
C ASN A 148 -65.45 -53.19 9.67
N LEU A 149 -65.47 -53.75 10.88
CA LEU A 149 -66.00 -55.11 11.13
C LEU A 149 -67.51 -55.23 10.81
N ARG A 150 -68.27 -54.13 10.87
CA ARG A 150 -69.73 -54.12 10.73
C ARG A 150 -70.22 -54.21 9.28
N SER A 151 -69.60 -53.47 8.36
CA SER A 151 -70.16 -53.21 7.03
C SER A 151 -69.80 -54.27 5.99
N TRP A 152 -70.74 -55.12 5.56
CA TRP A 152 -70.50 -56.15 4.55
C TRP A 152 -70.32 -55.56 3.14
N PHE A 153 -69.61 -56.26 2.25
CA PHE A 153 -69.43 -55.80 0.88
C PHE A 153 -69.60 -56.90 -0.14
N SER A 154 -70.02 -56.50 -1.34
CA SER A 154 -69.97 -57.30 -2.55
C SER A 154 -69.09 -56.61 -3.59
N VAL A 155 -68.39 -57.39 -4.41
CA VAL A 155 -67.57 -56.88 -5.53
C VAL A 155 -68.35 -57.09 -6.81
N HIS A 156 -68.55 -56.01 -7.56
CA HIS A 156 -69.26 -56.00 -8.84
C HIS A 156 -68.30 -55.57 -9.92
N VAL A 157 -68.02 -56.44 -10.90
CA VAL A 157 -67.12 -56.13 -12.00
C VAL A 157 -67.94 -55.75 -13.23
N PHE A 158 -67.68 -54.56 -13.79
CA PHE A 158 -68.32 -54.04 -14.99
C PHE A 158 -67.30 -54.05 -16.13
N GLY A 159 -67.59 -54.80 -17.19
CA GLY A 159 -66.72 -54.89 -18.36
C GLY A 159 -67.52 -55.02 -19.65
N ARG A 160 -66.89 -54.69 -20.78
CA ARG A 160 -67.46 -54.83 -22.12
C ARG A 160 -66.73 -55.98 -22.83
N LEU A 161 -67.45 -57.03 -23.20
CA LEU A 161 -66.92 -58.17 -23.96
C LEU A 161 -67.45 -58.11 -25.40
N GLN A 162 -66.60 -58.38 -26.39
CA GLN A 162 -66.99 -58.56 -27.80
C GLN A 162 -66.70 -60.00 -28.23
N GLY A 163 -67.71 -60.70 -28.73
CA GLY A 163 -67.64 -62.06 -29.26
C GLY A 163 -68.94 -62.44 -29.98
N THR A 164 -68.91 -63.50 -30.80
CA THR A 164 -70.08 -63.93 -31.59
C THR A 164 -71.06 -64.72 -30.72
N SER A 165 -72.31 -64.26 -30.62
CA SER A 165 -73.43 -65.02 -30.06
C SER A 165 -74.60 -65.05 -31.05
N TYR A 166 -75.20 -66.21 -31.30
CA TYR A 166 -76.33 -66.34 -32.22
C TYR A 166 -77.66 -66.06 -31.50
N ALA A 167 -78.37 -65.01 -31.92
CA ALA A 167 -79.77 -64.73 -31.57
C ALA A 167 -80.41 -63.79 -32.62
N ALA A 168 -81.72 -63.89 -32.90
CA ALA A 168 -82.42 -63.19 -34.00
C ALA A 168 -83.50 -62.18 -33.51
N GLY A 169 -83.70 -61.07 -34.24
CA GLY A 169 -84.87 -60.15 -34.12
C GLY A 169 -84.61 -58.68 -34.57
N TYR A 170 -85.59 -58.02 -35.22
CA TYR A 170 -85.51 -56.83 -36.11
C TYR A 170 -85.74 -55.43 -35.45
N MET A 171 -85.37 -54.36 -36.19
CA MET A 171 -85.21 -52.93 -35.81
C MET A 171 -86.35 -51.99 -36.29
N TYR A 172 -86.54 -50.82 -35.66
CA TYR A 172 -87.06 -49.61 -36.35
C TYR A 172 -86.47 -48.31 -35.75
N ALA A 173 -86.27 -47.28 -36.58
CA ALA A 173 -85.43 -46.08 -36.32
C ALA A 173 -86.20 -44.75 -36.40
N THR A 174 -85.57 -43.63 -35.97
CA THR A 174 -85.30 -42.40 -36.78
C THR A 174 -84.55 -41.32 -35.96
N GLU A 175 -83.58 -40.60 -36.55
CA GLU A 175 -83.07 -39.31 -36.02
C GLU A 175 -82.38 -38.40 -37.07
N LYS A 176 -82.35 -37.09 -36.79
CA LYS A 176 -81.90 -35.95 -37.63
C LYS A 176 -80.44 -35.60 -37.33
N ILE A 177 -79.58 -35.54 -38.36
CA ILE A 177 -78.16 -35.18 -38.22
C ILE A 177 -77.95 -33.67 -38.43
N THR A 178 -77.30 -33.01 -37.46
CA THR A 178 -76.81 -31.64 -37.57
C THR A 178 -75.28 -31.70 -37.50
N PRO A 179 -74.53 -31.36 -38.56
CA PRO A 179 -73.06 -31.39 -38.50
C PRO A 179 -72.59 -30.19 -37.66
N ARG A 180 -71.75 -30.45 -36.64
CA ARG A 180 -71.01 -29.41 -35.91
C ARG A 180 -69.59 -29.38 -36.44
N PHE A 181 -69.12 -28.21 -36.85
CA PHE A 181 -67.74 -28.01 -37.27
C PHE A 181 -66.89 -27.59 -36.07
N VAL A 182 -65.93 -28.44 -35.71
CA VAL A 182 -65.01 -28.24 -34.58
C VAL A 182 -63.63 -27.82 -35.08
N PRO A 183 -62.83 -27.10 -34.28
CA PRO A 183 -61.42 -26.81 -34.60
C PRO A 183 -60.64 -28.10 -34.94
N LEU A 184 -59.82 -28.05 -35.99
CA LEU A 184 -58.96 -29.16 -36.43
C LEU A 184 -57.47 -28.80 -36.32
N GLN A 185 -57.12 -27.52 -36.41
CA GLN A 185 -55.74 -27.05 -36.36
C GLN A 185 -55.66 -25.65 -35.71
N VAL A 186 -54.60 -25.44 -34.94
CA VAL A 186 -54.18 -24.11 -34.46
C VAL A 186 -52.86 -23.77 -35.13
N ILE A 187 -52.77 -22.59 -35.74
CA ILE A 187 -51.55 -22.05 -36.37
C ILE A 187 -51.15 -20.80 -35.58
N LEU A 188 -49.88 -20.73 -35.18
CA LEU A 188 -49.29 -19.57 -34.52
C LEU A 188 -48.44 -18.80 -35.53
N SER A 189 -48.37 -17.47 -35.42
CA SER A 189 -47.55 -16.65 -36.33
C SER A 189 -46.03 -16.82 -36.16
N ARG A 190 -45.61 -17.57 -35.14
CA ARG A 190 -44.20 -17.81 -34.76
C ARG A 190 -44.08 -19.22 -34.19
N ASP A 191 -42.93 -19.84 -34.41
CA ASP A 191 -42.60 -21.17 -33.86
C ASP A 191 -41.72 -21.08 -32.59
N GLU A 192 -40.97 -19.99 -32.43
CA GLU A 192 -40.14 -19.68 -31.27
C GLU A 192 -40.07 -18.17 -31.02
N LEU A 193 -39.99 -17.75 -29.74
CA LEU A 193 -39.72 -16.38 -29.29
C LEU A 193 -38.40 -16.33 -28.52
N ASN A 194 -37.51 -15.41 -28.90
CA ASN A 194 -36.28 -15.10 -28.17
C ASN A 194 -36.41 -13.69 -27.57
N LEU A 195 -36.78 -13.63 -26.30
CA LEU A 195 -37.16 -12.38 -25.62
C LEU A 195 -36.12 -11.97 -24.57
N ALA A 196 -35.90 -10.67 -24.35
CA ALA A 196 -35.17 -10.22 -23.17
C ALA A 196 -36.09 -10.32 -21.93
N PRO A 197 -35.53 -10.46 -20.72
CA PRO A 197 -36.31 -10.27 -19.49
C PRO A 197 -37.06 -8.93 -19.51
N GLY A 198 -38.38 -8.95 -19.29
CA GLY A 198 -39.24 -7.77 -19.36
C GLY A 198 -39.82 -7.45 -20.73
N ASP A 199 -39.31 -8.03 -21.82
CA ASP A 199 -39.89 -7.85 -23.15
C ASP A 199 -41.27 -8.52 -23.26
N SER A 200 -42.11 -8.00 -24.14
CA SER A 200 -43.34 -8.65 -24.54
C SER A 200 -43.50 -8.71 -26.05
N GLU A 201 -43.95 -9.84 -26.58
CA GLU A 201 -44.25 -10.00 -28.01
C GLU A 201 -45.66 -10.54 -28.19
N THR A 202 -46.33 -10.09 -29.25
CA THR A 202 -47.68 -10.52 -29.62
C THR A 202 -47.58 -11.59 -30.70
N VAL A 203 -48.19 -12.75 -30.46
CA VAL A 203 -48.28 -13.87 -31.41
C VAL A 203 -49.73 -14.02 -31.84
N THR A 204 -49.96 -13.97 -33.14
CA THR A 204 -51.30 -14.13 -33.72
C THR A 204 -51.68 -15.61 -33.70
N VAL A 205 -52.93 -15.90 -33.31
CA VAL A 205 -53.49 -17.26 -33.26
C VAL A 205 -54.54 -17.41 -34.35
N THR A 206 -54.35 -18.37 -35.26
CA THR A 206 -55.30 -18.70 -36.32
C THR A 206 -55.88 -20.11 -36.09
N ILE A 207 -57.20 -20.22 -35.95
CA ILE A 207 -57.89 -21.49 -35.76
C ILE A 207 -58.55 -21.92 -37.08
N LEU A 208 -58.24 -23.13 -37.54
CA LEU A 208 -58.78 -23.73 -38.75
C LEU A 208 -59.65 -24.97 -38.45
N PRO A 209 -60.69 -25.24 -39.26
CA PRO A 209 -61.13 -24.42 -40.39
C PRO A 209 -61.81 -23.12 -39.95
N GLU A 210 -61.78 -22.10 -40.79
CA GLU A 210 -62.30 -20.74 -40.47
C GLU A 210 -63.79 -20.74 -40.11
N TYR A 211 -64.55 -21.76 -40.49
CA TYR A 211 -65.98 -21.92 -40.18
C TYR A 211 -66.25 -22.76 -38.93
N ALA A 212 -65.25 -23.07 -38.10
CA ALA A 212 -65.47 -23.72 -36.81
C ALA A 212 -66.41 -22.87 -35.91
N GLU A 213 -67.42 -23.51 -35.32
CA GLU A 213 -68.47 -22.82 -34.55
C GLU A 213 -67.93 -22.24 -33.22
N ASP A 214 -66.96 -22.92 -32.61
CA ASP A 214 -66.30 -22.49 -31.38
C ASP A 214 -64.80 -22.30 -31.64
N LYS A 215 -64.37 -21.02 -31.69
CA LYS A 215 -62.95 -20.61 -31.84
C LYS A 215 -62.36 -20.13 -30.52
N THR A 216 -63.00 -20.41 -29.39
CA THR A 216 -62.44 -20.05 -28.09
C THR A 216 -61.25 -20.94 -27.77
N PHE A 217 -60.24 -20.35 -27.15
CA PHE A 217 -59.04 -21.06 -26.72
C PHE A 217 -58.56 -20.54 -25.37
N THR A 218 -57.78 -21.36 -24.70
CA THR A 218 -57.07 -21.03 -23.47
C THR A 218 -55.58 -21.01 -23.73
N VAL A 219 -54.85 -20.26 -22.91
CA VAL A 219 -53.38 -20.21 -22.97
C VAL A 219 -52.80 -20.68 -21.64
N THR A 220 -51.79 -21.54 -21.71
CA THR A 220 -51.04 -22.02 -20.55
C THR A 220 -49.55 -21.86 -20.82
N THR A 221 -48.77 -21.62 -19.78
CA THR A 221 -47.31 -21.53 -19.86
C THR A 221 -46.71 -22.63 -19.01
N SER A 222 -45.73 -23.37 -19.55
CA SER A 222 -45.10 -24.50 -18.86
C SER A 222 -44.37 -24.06 -17.58
N ASP A 223 -43.83 -22.85 -17.57
CA ASP A 223 -43.21 -22.21 -16.40
C ASP A 223 -43.53 -20.71 -16.39
N LYS A 224 -44.48 -20.33 -15.52
CA LYS A 224 -44.91 -18.93 -15.36
C LYS A 224 -43.84 -18.02 -14.74
N THR A 225 -42.75 -18.59 -14.21
CA THR A 225 -41.62 -17.81 -13.67
C THR A 225 -40.67 -17.34 -14.77
N ILE A 226 -40.63 -18.03 -15.91
CA ILE A 226 -39.79 -17.69 -17.07
C ILE A 226 -40.52 -16.70 -17.99
N ALA A 227 -41.77 -16.98 -18.34
CA ALA A 227 -42.62 -16.07 -19.10
C ALA A 227 -44.08 -16.25 -18.68
N THR A 228 -44.88 -15.22 -18.91
CA THR A 228 -46.34 -15.28 -18.77
C THR A 228 -46.98 -15.05 -20.12
N ALA A 229 -48.16 -15.63 -20.35
CA ALA A 229 -48.93 -15.39 -21.55
C ALA A 229 -50.36 -15.04 -21.19
N ARG A 230 -50.92 -14.04 -21.88
CA ARG A 230 -52.33 -13.63 -21.73
C ARG A 230 -52.96 -13.42 -23.09
N ILE A 231 -54.27 -13.61 -23.17
CA ILE A 231 -55.04 -13.36 -24.38
C ILE A 231 -55.41 -11.87 -24.41
N VAL A 232 -55.10 -11.19 -25.51
CA VAL A 232 -55.46 -9.79 -25.76
C VAL A 232 -55.97 -9.72 -27.20
N ASP A 233 -57.22 -9.29 -27.39
CA ASP A 233 -57.87 -9.10 -28.70
C ASP A 233 -57.76 -10.30 -29.67
N GLY A 234 -57.85 -11.53 -29.13
CA GLY A 234 -57.80 -12.77 -29.91
C GLY A 234 -56.38 -13.25 -30.28
N ALA A 235 -55.34 -12.51 -29.89
CA ALA A 235 -53.93 -12.93 -29.96
C ALA A 235 -53.40 -13.30 -28.56
N ILE A 236 -52.21 -13.91 -28.51
CA ILE A 236 -51.49 -14.13 -27.24
C ILE A 236 -50.37 -13.08 -27.11
N VAL A 237 -50.32 -12.39 -25.97
CA VAL A 237 -49.19 -11.53 -25.59
C VAL A 237 -48.34 -12.32 -24.60
N VAL A 238 -47.13 -12.66 -25.01
CA VAL A 238 -46.13 -13.35 -24.19
C VAL A 238 -45.22 -12.29 -23.58
N MET A 239 -45.05 -12.31 -22.25
CA MET A 239 -44.20 -11.39 -21.51
C MET A 239 -43.12 -12.18 -20.77
N ALA A 240 -41.87 -11.93 -21.12
CA ALA A 240 -40.71 -12.56 -20.51
C ALA A 240 -40.47 -12.02 -19.10
N ALA A 241 -40.10 -12.91 -18.18
CA ALA A 241 -39.89 -12.59 -16.77
C ALA A 241 -38.48 -12.97 -16.30
N LYS A 242 -38.05 -14.22 -16.49
CA LYS A 242 -36.77 -14.75 -16.00
C LYS A 242 -36.05 -15.56 -17.07
N ARG A 243 -34.71 -15.49 -17.09
CA ARG A 243 -33.86 -16.33 -17.97
C ARG A 243 -34.24 -17.81 -17.85
N GLY A 244 -34.38 -18.45 -19.01
CA GLY A 244 -34.74 -19.86 -19.12
C GLY A 244 -35.53 -20.12 -20.40
N SER A 245 -35.96 -21.37 -20.56
CA SER A 245 -36.81 -21.79 -21.66
C SER A 245 -38.12 -22.35 -21.12
N CYS A 246 -39.24 -21.89 -21.67
CA CYS A 246 -40.56 -22.44 -21.41
C CYS A 246 -41.33 -22.59 -22.73
N SER A 247 -42.49 -23.21 -22.69
CA SER A 247 -43.43 -23.22 -23.83
C SER A 247 -44.73 -22.53 -23.43
N VAL A 248 -45.34 -21.85 -24.40
CA VAL A 248 -46.69 -21.29 -24.29
C VAL A 248 -47.58 -22.12 -25.19
N THR A 249 -48.56 -22.81 -24.59
CA THR A 249 -49.48 -23.71 -25.30
C THR A 249 -50.85 -23.07 -25.39
N VAL A 250 -51.36 -22.97 -26.61
CA VAL A 250 -52.74 -22.60 -26.91
C VAL A 250 -53.55 -23.88 -27.07
N THR A 251 -54.69 -23.97 -26.39
CA THR A 251 -55.58 -25.15 -26.45
C THR A 251 -57.03 -24.71 -26.65
N THR A 252 -57.65 -25.21 -27.71
CA THR A 252 -59.08 -25.01 -28.04
C THR A 252 -59.98 -25.89 -27.14
N THR A 253 -61.27 -25.56 -27.05
CA THR A 253 -62.24 -26.25 -26.18
C THR A 253 -62.42 -27.74 -26.48
N ASN A 254 -62.16 -28.19 -27.71
CA ASN A 254 -62.20 -29.59 -28.11
C ASN A 254 -60.84 -30.32 -28.01
N GLY A 255 -59.80 -29.66 -27.50
CA GLY A 255 -58.50 -30.27 -27.21
C GLY A 255 -57.44 -30.14 -28.30
N VAL A 256 -57.70 -29.44 -29.42
CA VAL A 256 -56.64 -29.15 -30.42
C VAL A 256 -55.71 -28.07 -29.87
N SER A 257 -54.39 -28.30 -29.95
CA SER A 257 -53.38 -27.41 -29.39
C SER A 257 -52.21 -27.14 -30.31
N ALA A 258 -51.62 -25.96 -30.16
CA ALA A 258 -50.30 -25.61 -30.70
C ALA A 258 -49.46 -24.96 -29.59
N ALA A 259 -48.15 -25.17 -29.61
CA ALA A 259 -47.24 -24.60 -28.63
C ALA A 259 -46.14 -23.81 -29.33
N ILE A 260 -45.74 -22.71 -28.72
CA ILE A 260 -44.58 -21.91 -29.13
C ILE A 260 -43.49 -22.01 -28.06
N GLY A 261 -42.25 -22.22 -28.51
CA GLY A 261 -41.09 -22.17 -27.63
C GLY A 261 -40.79 -20.74 -27.23
N VAL A 262 -40.53 -20.47 -25.95
CA VAL A 262 -40.12 -19.15 -25.45
C VAL A 262 -38.79 -19.31 -24.75
N LYS A 263 -37.75 -18.68 -25.28
CA LYS A 263 -36.43 -18.58 -24.68
C LYS A 263 -36.22 -17.15 -24.22
N VAL A 264 -36.01 -16.96 -22.93
CA VAL A 264 -35.58 -15.67 -22.41
C VAL A 264 -34.06 -15.63 -22.51
N VAL A 265 -33.54 -14.85 -23.47
CA VAL A 265 -32.12 -14.81 -23.89
C VAL A 265 -31.34 -13.70 -23.19
N ALA A 266 -30.00 -13.78 -23.20
CA ALA A 266 -29.15 -12.69 -22.71
C ALA A 266 -29.12 -11.60 -23.77
N VAL A 267 -29.17 -10.34 -23.33
CA VAL A 267 -29.26 -9.19 -24.22
C VAL A 267 -28.28 -8.11 -23.78
N MET A 268 -27.63 -7.49 -24.76
CA MET A 268 -26.87 -6.26 -24.59
C MET A 268 -27.50 -5.19 -25.48
N LYS A 269 -27.99 -4.10 -24.87
CA LYS A 269 -28.59 -2.98 -25.57
C LYS A 269 -27.83 -1.69 -25.30
N PHE A 270 -27.44 -0.98 -26.34
CA PHE A 270 -26.59 0.20 -26.28
C PHE A 270 -26.84 1.16 -27.44
N VAL A 271 -26.39 2.40 -27.30
CA VAL A 271 -26.37 3.39 -28.38
C VAL A 271 -24.94 3.56 -28.86
N THR A 272 -24.74 3.51 -30.18
CA THR A 272 -23.45 3.73 -30.82
C THR A 272 -23.57 4.73 -31.96
N ARG A 273 -22.60 5.62 -32.07
CA ARG A 273 -22.43 6.53 -33.20
C ARG A 273 -21.54 5.84 -34.22
N ILE A 274 -22.00 5.77 -35.48
CA ILE A 274 -21.24 5.19 -36.57
C ILE A 274 -20.23 6.21 -37.06
N ASP A 275 -18.98 6.12 -36.60
CA ASP A 275 -17.89 6.98 -37.07
C ASP A 275 -17.30 6.49 -38.38
N ASN A 276 -17.35 5.18 -38.61
CA ASN A 276 -17.03 4.56 -39.88
C ASN A 276 -17.78 3.24 -40.02
N ALA A 277 -18.47 3.04 -41.14
CA ALA A 277 -19.29 1.84 -41.34
C ALA A 277 -18.48 0.52 -41.35
N ASN A 278 -17.17 0.57 -41.57
CA ASN A 278 -16.28 -0.61 -41.55
C ASN A 278 -15.62 -0.86 -40.18
N ARG A 279 -15.89 -0.03 -39.17
CA ARG A 279 -15.39 -0.22 -37.80
C ARG A 279 -16.27 -1.17 -37.00
N GLN A 280 -15.66 -1.77 -36.00
CA GLN A 280 -16.25 -2.72 -35.07
C GLN A 280 -17.29 -2.01 -34.19
N LEU A 281 -18.41 -2.69 -33.90
CA LEU A 281 -19.47 -2.19 -33.01
C LEU A 281 -19.33 -2.73 -31.58
N PHE A 282 -18.96 -4.00 -31.44
CA PHE A 282 -18.75 -4.70 -30.17
C PHE A 282 -17.93 -5.97 -30.40
N PHE A 283 -17.49 -6.60 -29.32
CA PHE A 283 -16.82 -7.89 -29.27
C PHE A 283 -17.80 -8.97 -28.79
N VAL A 284 -17.75 -10.18 -29.36
CA VAL A 284 -18.45 -11.39 -28.89
C VAL A 284 -17.56 -12.62 -29.15
N HIS A 285 -17.63 -13.64 -28.29
CA HIS A 285 -16.94 -14.91 -28.56
C HIS A 285 -17.52 -15.63 -29.79
N MET A 286 -16.64 -16.18 -30.64
CA MET A 286 -17.05 -16.69 -31.96
C MET A 286 -17.84 -18.01 -31.91
N ASP A 287 -17.91 -18.68 -30.76
CA ASP A 287 -18.71 -19.89 -30.54
C ASP A 287 -20.17 -19.59 -30.16
N GLU A 288 -20.53 -18.33 -29.95
CA GLU A 288 -21.91 -17.92 -29.68
C GLU A 288 -22.70 -17.67 -30.97
N ASP A 289 -23.94 -18.16 -31.00
CA ASP A 289 -24.93 -17.84 -32.04
C ASP A 289 -25.81 -16.69 -31.57
N PHE A 290 -25.62 -15.50 -32.14
CA PHE A 290 -26.32 -14.27 -31.73
C PHE A 290 -26.98 -13.56 -32.91
N THR A 291 -27.91 -12.67 -32.60
CA THR A 291 -28.55 -11.77 -33.57
C THR A 291 -28.36 -10.31 -33.17
N VAL A 292 -28.42 -9.42 -34.15
CA VAL A 292 -28.29 -7.97 -33.97
C VAL A 292 -29.52 -7.29 -34.57
N ASP A 293 -30.22 -6.52 -33.75
CA ASP A 293 -31.23 -5.53 -34.17
C ASP A 293 -30.57 -4.15 -34.17
N TYR A 294 -30.61 -3.46 -35.32
CA TYR A 294 -29.97 -2.16 -35.53
C TYR A 294 -30.91 -0.98 -35.22
N GLY A 295 -32.02 -1.22 -34.53
CA GLY A 295 -32.99 -0.23 -34.09
C GLY A 295 -34.25 -0.18 -34.96
N ASP A 296 -34.42 -1.13 -35.88
CA ASP A 296 -35.62 -1.29 -36.72
C ASP A 296 -36.58 -2.36 -36.19
N GLY A 297 -36.22 -3.04 -35.09
CA GLY A 297 -37.03 -4.07 -34.45
C GLY A 297 -36.89 -5.44 -35.12
N ILE A 298 -35.93 -5.61 -36.04
CA ILE A 298 -35.70 -6.84 -36.78
C ILE A 298 -34.38 -7.45 -36.33
N ASP A 299 -34.44 -8.64 -35.72
CA ASP A 299 -33.26 -9.42 -35.40
C ASP A 299 -32.63 -9.99 -36.69
N SER A 300 -31.41 -9.57 -37.03
CA SER A 300 -30.71 -10.02 -38.23
C SER A 300 -29.31 -10.60 -37.94
N ARG A 301 -28.74 -11.30 -38.93
CA ARG A 301 -27.34 -11.74 -38.95
C ARG A 301 -26.52 -10.94 -39.97
N GLU A 302 -26.90 -9.68 -40.20
CA GLU A 302 -26.22 -8.78 -41.13
C GLU A 302 -24.95 -8.18 -40.51
N TYR A 303 -24.02 -9.06 -40.16
CA TYR A 303 -22.71 -8.71 -39.66
C TYR A 303 -21.67 -9.71 -40.18
N ARG A 304 -20.42 -9.31 -40.12
CA ARG A 304 -19.25 -10.17 -40.32
C ARG A 304 -18.28 -9.97 -39.17
N LEU A 305 -17.45 -10.97 -38.94
CA LEU A 305 -16.32 -10.82 -38.06
C LEU A 305 -15.18 -10.15 -38.83
N ASP A 306 -14.46 -9.24 -38.19
CA ASP A 306 -13.33 -8.53 -38.81
C ASP A 306 -12.25 -9.52 -39.33
N PRO A 307 -11.87 -9.50 -40.62
CA PRO A 307 -10.91 -10.44 -41.21
C PRO A 307 -9.50 -10.29 -40.64
N ALA A 308 -9.08 -9.08 -40.26
CA ALA A 308 -7.80 -8.85 -39.58
C ALA A 308 -7.78 -9.46 -38.17
N SER A 309 -8.97 -9.82 -37.68
CA SER A 309 -9.28 -10.31 -36.35
C SER A 309 -10.17 -11.56 -36.39
N ALA A 310 -10.06 -12.41 -37.41
CA ALA A 310 -10.89 -13.62 -37.57
C ALA A 310 -10.68 -14.68 -36.47
N ILE A 311 -9.89 -14.35 -35.44
CA ILE A 311 -9.60 -15.15 -34.24
C ILE A 311 -10.19 -14.48 -32.98
N TYR A 312 -10.70 -13.24 -33.08
CA TYR A 312 -10.98 -12.37 -31.94
C TYR A 312 -12.42 -11.88 -31.82
N GLY A 313 -13.36 -12.24 -32.70
CA GLY A 313 -14.78 -12.00 -32.41
C GLY A 313 -15.27 -10.54 -32.46
N TRP A 314 -14.53 -9.64 -33.12
CA TRP A 314 -14.99 -8.27 -33.35
C TRP A 314 -16.06 -8.20 -34.44
N VAL A 315 -17.21 -7.61 -34.12
CA VAL A 315 -18.40 -7.57 -34.99
C VAL A 315 -18.43 -6.29 -35.82
N VAL A 316 -18.46 -6.43 -37.14
CA VAL A 316 -18.57 -5.33 -38.13
C VAL A 316 -19.89 -5.49 -38.90
N PRO A 317 -20.72 -4.44 -39.04
CA PRO A 317 -21.99 -4.54 -39.76
C PRO A 317 -21.75 -4.81 -41.25
N THR A 318 -22.63 -5.58 -41.88
CA THR A 318 -22.66 -5.74 -43.36
C THR A 318 -23.77 -4.96 -44.03
N ARG A 319 -24.74 -4.47 -43.24
CA ARG A 319 -25.79 -3.56 -43.72
C ARG A 319 -25.26 -2.12 -43.83
N GLU A 320 -25.88 -1.32 -44.68
CA GLU A 320 -25.54 0.10 -44.81
C GLU A 320 -25.99 0.88 -43.56
N LEU A 321 -25.05 1.55 -42.90
CA LEU A 321 -25.27 2.45 -41.77
C LEU A 321 -24.69 3.83 -42.11
N GLU A 322 -25.41 4.88 -41.74
CA GLU A 322 -25.04 6.28 -42.05
C GLU A 322 -23.94 6.78 -41.10
N GLU A 323 -22.80 7.20 -41.64
CA GLU A 323 -21.71 7.79 -40.85
C GLU A 323 -22.17 9.09 -40.18
N GLY A 324 -21.83 9.27 -38.90
CA GLY A 324 -22.25 10.36 -38.04
C GLY A 324 -23.58 10.13 -37.31
N ARG A 325 -24.38 9.12 -37.70
CA ARG A 325 -25.67 8.82 -37.08
C ARG A 325 -25.52 7.88 -35.87
N GLU A 326 -26.37 8.09 -34.86
CA GLU A 326 -26.51 7.21 -33.71
C GLU A 326 -27.58 6.13 -33.96
N TYR A 327 -27.26 4.90 -33.58
CA TYR A 327 -28.15 3.74 -33.68
C TYR A 327 -28.30 3.08 -32.31
N THR A 328 -29.51 2.66 -31.98
CA THR A 328 -29.77 1.80 -30.82
C THR A 328 -29.60 0.35 -31.26
N ILE A 329 -28.54 -0.30 -30.79
CA ILE A 329 -28.22 -1.67 -31.14
C ILE A 329 -28.68 -2.59 -30.01
N THR A 330 -29.39 -3.67 -30.36
CA THR A 330 -29.77 -4.74 -29.44
C THR A 330 -29.14 -6.04 -29.92
N VAL A 331 -28.26 -6.61 -29.10
CA VAL A 331 -27.62 -7.91 -29.38
C VAL A 331 -28.27 -8.96 -28.51
N LYS A 332 -28.86 -9.99 -29.12
CA LYS A 332 -29.58 -11.05 -28.42
C LYS A 332 -28.83 -12.38 -28.48
N ASN A 333 -29.01 -13.19 -27.46
CA ASN A 333 -28.42 -14.52 -27.28
C ASN A 333 -26.89 -14.51 -27.13
N THR A 334 -26.37 -13.58 -26.33
CA THR A 334 -24.93 -13.48 -26.05
C THR A 334 -24.60 -13.24 -24.58
N GLU A 335 -23.65 -14.00 -24.04
CA GLU A 335 -23.15 -13.85 -22.67
C GLU A 335 -21.80 -13.12 -22.62
N THR A 336 -21.10 -13.05 -23.75
CA THR A 336 -19.72 -12.51 -23.83
C THR A 336 -19.64 -11.13 -24.46
N ALA A 337 -20.76 -10.58 -24.95
CA ALA A 337 -20.73 -9.28 -25.62
C ALA A 337 -20.19 -8.15 -24.74
N SER A 338 -19.24 -7.37 -25.25
CA SER A 338 -18.59 -6.25 -24.57
C SER A 338 -18.03 -5.20 -25.56
N PHE A 339 -17.54 -4.07 -25.06
CA PHE A 339 -16.88 -3.02 -25.85
C PHE A 339 -15.35 -3.05 -25.72
N GLN A 340 -14.82 -4.08 -25.08
CA GLN A 340 -13.39 -4.30 -24.94
C GLN A 340 -13.12 -5.79 -24.72
N ARG A 341 -11.99 -6.25 -25.23
CA ARG A 341 -11.56 -7.64 -25.03
C ARG A 341 -10.84 -7.81 -23.70
N ALA A 342 -11.22 -8.84 -22.93
CA ALA A 342 -10.59 -9.14 -21.64
C ALA A 342 -9.17 -9.75 -21.74
N ILE A 343 -8.77 -10.30 -22.90
CA ILE A 343 -7.51 -11.07 -23.05
C ILE A 343 -6.69 -10.57 -24.26
N GLY A 344 -5.50 -10.00 -24.03
CA GLY A 344 -4.49 -9.66 -25.04
C GLY A 344 -4.53 -8.21 -25.57
N ASN A 345 -3.35 -7.60 -25.76
CA ASN A 345 -3.13 -6.18 -26.10
C ASN A 345 -3.42 -5.82 -27.58
N VAL A 346 -4.65 -5.93 -28.04
CA VAL A 346 -5.05 -5.40 -29.36
C VAL A 346 -6.01 -4.24 -29.14
N SER A 347 -5.49 -3.01 -29.20
CA SER A 347 -6.30 -1.80 -29.19
C SER A 347 -6.97 -1.64 -30.55
N VAL A 348 -8.29 -1.81 -30.61
CA VAL A 348 -9.09 -1.60 -31.83
C VAL A 348 -9.82 -0.27 -31.73
N THR A 349 -9.85 0.50 -32.83
CA THR A 349 -10.66 1.71 -32.89
C THR A 349 -12.08 1.36 -33.30
N MET A 350 -12.97 1.26 -32.32
CA MET A 350 -14.39 0.95 -32.54
C MET A 350 -15.18 2.19 -32.99
N ASN A 351 -16.42 1.95 -33.43
CA ASN A 351 -17.44 2.99 -33.46
C ASN A 351 -17.75 3.46 -32.04
N THR A 352 -17.99 4.76 -31.87
CA THR A 352 -18.12 5.37 -30.55
C THR A 352 -19.37 4.85 -29.84
N VAL A 353 -19.20 4.16 -28.70
CA VAL A 353 -20.29 3.82 -27.79
C VAL A 353 -20.71 5.08 -27.04
N ARG A 354 -21.99 5.42 -27.05
CA ARG A 354 -22.55 6.64 -26.46
C ARG A 354 -23.31 6.34 -25.18
N GLU A 355 -24.14 5.31 -25.19
CA GLU A 355 -24.98 4.95 -24.04
C GLU A 355 -25.04 3.44 -23.84
N ILE A 356 -25.06 2.99 -22.58
CA ILE A 356 -25.35 1.60 -22.21
C ILE A 356 -26.74 1.56 -21.58
N ILE A 357 -27.67 0.84 -22.21
CA ILE A 357 -29.08 0.81 -21.81
C ILE A 357 -29.32 -0.34 -20.83
N TYR A 358 -29.05 -1.58 -21.23
CA TYR A 358 -29.06 -2.72 -20.32
C TYR A 358 -28.23 -3.89 -20.83
N VAL A 359 -27.76 -4.67 -19.87
CA VAL A 359 -27.00 -5.90 -20.07
C VAL A 359 -27.59 -6.95 -19.16
N THR A 360 -28.07 -8.04 -19.75
CA THR A 360 -28.69 -9.16 -19.02
C THR A 360 -27.91 -10.45 -19.29
N GLY A 361 -28.04 -11.42 -18.38
CA GLY A 361 -27.43 -12.74 -18.60
C GLY A 361 -26.98 -13.46 -17.34
N ASN A 362 -26.37 -14.63 -17.54
CA ASN A 362 -25.73 -15.42 -16.50
C ASN A 362 -24.22 -15.15 -16.41
N ARG A 363 -23.79 -13.98 -16.90
CA ARG A 363 -22.41 -13.52 -16.88
C ARG A 363 -21.84 -13.60 -15.47
N ASP A 364 -20.67 -14.18 -15.34
CA ASP A 364 -19.89 -14.20 -14.10
C ASP A 364 -18.84 -13.09 -14.05
N ASN A 365 -18.62 -12.38 -15.17
CA ASN A 365 -17.55 -11.41 -15.29
C ASN A 365 -17.92 -10.21 -16.18
N LEU A 366 -17.65 -9.00 -15.70
CA LEU A 366 -17.73 -7.72 -16.43
C LEU A 366 -16.37 -7.02 -16.52
N THR A 367 -15.27 -7.76 -16.36
CA THR A 367 -13.92 -7.22 -16.37
C THR A 367 -13.66 -6.52 -17.70
N SER A 368 -13.25 -5.27 -17.61
CA SER A 368 -12.97 -4.37 -18.73
C SER A 368 -14.16 -4.13 -19.67
N PHE A 369 -15.40 -4.48 -19.33
CA PHE A 369 -16.56 -4.49 -20.24
C PHE A 369 -16.67 -3.28 -21.18
N ALA A 370 -16.48 -2.07 -20.67
CA ALA A 370 -16.48 -0.82 -21.43
C ALA A 370 -15.17 -0.02 -21.25
N SER A 371 -14.06 -0.69 -20.91
CA SER A 371 -12.77 -0.02 -20.72
C SER A 371 -12.30 0.63 -22.02
N GLY A 372 -11.96 1.92 -21.94
CA GLY A 372 -11.50 2.73 -23.07
C GLY A 372 -12.63 3.27 -23.95
N ALA A 373 -13.91 3.12 -23.56
CA ALA A 373 -15.04 3.72 -24.24
C ALA A 373 -15.10 5.23 -24.01
N THR A 374 -14.15 5.97 -24.58
CA THR A 374 -13.93 7.40 -24.32
C THR A 374 -15.11 8.30 -24.67
N GLY A 375 -16.01 7.86 -25.57
CA GLY A 375 -17.23 8.60 -25.94
C GLY A 375 -18.51 8.18 -25.22
N LEU A 376 -18.42 7.25 -24.24
CA LEU A 376 -19.55 6.83 -23.40
C LEU A 376 -19.95 8.01 -22.50
N VAL A 377 -21.18 8.50 -22.68
CA VAL A 377 -21.71 9.65 -21.94
C VAL A 377 -22.73 9.25 -20.88
N ARG A 378 -23.38 8.10 -21.01
CA ARG A 378 -24.46 7.68 -20.09
C ARG A 378 -24.52 6.17 -19.90
N VAL A 379 -24.77 5.75 -18.66
CA VAL A 379 -25.23 4.41 -18.31
C VAL A 379 -26.63 4.54 -17.72
N HIS A 380 -27.60 3.79 -18.24
CA HIS A 380 -28.99 3.90 -17.82
C HIS A 380 -29.23 3.24 -16.45
N ALA A 381 -30.25 3.71 -15.72
CA ALA A 381 -30.66 3.09 -14.47
C ALA A 381 -31.14 1.65 -14.72
N GLY A 382 -30.73 0.71 -13.86
CA GLY A 382 -31.05 -0.70 -14.00
C GLY A 382 -30.24 -1.43 -15.09
N ALA A 383 -29.24 -0.80 -15.71
CA ALA A 383 -28.47 -1.39 -16.79
C ALA A 383 -27.81 -2.74 -16.43
N PHE A 384 -27.59 -3.01 -15.14
CA PHE A 384 -26.94 -4.23 -14.63
C PHE A 384 -27.81 -5.02 -13.63
N ASP A 385 -29.13 -4.79 -13.59
CA ASP A 385 -30.00 -5.39 -12.58
C ASP A 385 -30.19 -6.91 -12.76
N ASP A 386 -30.15 -7.41 -14.00
CA ASP A 386 -30.32 -8.85 -14.32
C ASP A 386 -28.97 -9.55 -14.62
N LEU A 387 -28.04 -9.44 -13.67
CA LEU A 387 -26.72 -10.07 -13.72
C LEU A 387 -26.39 -10.81 -12.40
N PRO A 388 -27.15 -11.86 -12.04
CA PRO A 388 -27.14 -12.45 -10.69
C PRO A 388 -25.87 -13.23 -10.32
N LYS A 389 -24.95 -13.44 -11.27
CA LYS A 389 -23.74 -14.26 -11.09
C LYS A 389 -22.43 -13.48 -11.16
N VAL A 390 -22.47 -12.17 -11.42
CA VAL A 390 -21.25 -11.39 -11.64
C VAL A 390 -20.39 -11.39 -10.38
N GLN A 391 -19.14 -11.81 -10.54
CA GLN A 391 -18.12 -11.86 -9.50
C GLN A 391 -17.11 -10.72 -9.65
N SER A 392 -16.74 -10.33 -10.88
CA SER A 392 -15.76 -9.26 -11.12
C SER A 392 -16.32 -8.13 -11.98
N CYS A 393 -16.11 -6.89 -11.53
CA CYS A 393 -16.35 -5.65 -12.26
C CYS A 393 -15.05 -4.85 -12.45
N MET A 394 -13.90 -5.53 -12.41
CA MET A 394 -12.60 -4.88 -12.52
C MET A 394 -12.49 -4.09 -13.84
N SER A 395 -12.08 -2.82 -13.78
CA SER A 395 -11.92 -1.94 -14.95
C SER A 395 -13.17 -1.79 -15.84
N ILE A 396 -14.37 -2.07 -15.34
CA ILE A 396 -15.62 -2.07 -16.12
C ILE A 396 -15.82 -0.80 -16.97
N PHE A 397 -15.50 0.39 -16.44
CA PHE A 397 -15.59 1.70 -17.09
C PHE A 397 -14.26 2.47 -17.10
N ARG A 398 -13.13 1.76 -17.04
CA ARG A 398 -11.81 2.40 -17.05
C ARG A 398 -11.63 3.30 -18.28
N ASP A 399 -11.10 4.50 -18.08
CA ASP A 399 -10.80 5.50 -19.11
C ASP A 399 -12.03 5.90 -19.96
N CYS A 400 -13.25 5.83 -19.40
CA CYS A 400 -14.47 6.39 -20.00
C CYS A 400 -14.50 7.92 -19.80
N THR A 401 -13.68 8.64 -20.58
CA THR A 401 -13.39 10.06 -20.34
C THR A 401 -14.54 11.03 -20.55
N SER A 402 -15.64 10.62 -21.21
CA SER A 402 -16.84 11.44 -21.41
C SER A 402 -18.00 11.13 -20.46
N LEU A 403 -17.83 10.20 -19.52
CA LEU A 403 -18.89 9.79 -18.60
C LEU A 403 -19.02 10.82 -17.46
N GLU A 404 -20.14 11.56 -17.43
CA GLU A 404 -20.32 12.68 -16.50
C GLU A 404 -21.03 12.31 -15.19
N GLU A 405 -22.00 11.39 -15.27
CA GLU A 405 -22.87 11.01 -14.15
C GLU A 405 -23.15 9.50 -14.13
N LEU A 406 -23.50 8.98 -12.94
CA LEU A 406 -23.89 7.59 -12.74
C LEU A 406 -25.30 7.52 -12.15
N PRO A 407 -26.16 6.58 -12.59
CA PRO A 407 -27.49 6.42 -12.04
C PRO A 407 -27.44 5.84 -10.62
N SER A 408 -28.42 6.21 -9.79
CA SER A 408 -28.59 5.64 -8.45
C SER A 408 -28.81 4.13 -8.53
N GLY A 409 -28.15 3.38 -7.66
CA GLY A 409 -28.34 1.93 -7.55
C GLY A 409 -27.72 1.11 -8.69
N LEU A 410 -26.84 1.70 -9.51
CA LEU A 410 -26.20 1.05 -10.68
C LEU A 410 -25.69 -0.38 -10.43
N PHE A 411 -25.11 -0.64 -9.25
CA PHE A 411 -24.56 -1.94 -8.88
C PHE A 411 -25.34 -2.65 -7.76
N SER A 412 -26.48 -2.13 -7.33
CA SER A 412 -27.21 -2.58 -6.14
C SER A 412 -27.65 -4.06 -6.19
N ARG A 413 -27.75 -4.63 -7.39
CA ARG A 413 -28.12 -6.04 -7.62
C ARG A 413 -26.93 -6.98 -7.79
N LEU A 414 -25.70 -6.48 -7.87
CA LEU A 414 -24.49 -7.29 -8.05
C LEU A 414 -23.98 -7.86 -6.73
N THR A 415 -24.86 -8.54 -5.98
CA THR A 415 -24.59 -8.98 -4.60
C THR A 415 -23.50 -10.06 -4.48
N THR A 416 -23.13 -10.70 -5.59
CA THR A 416 -22.06 -11.70 -5.67
C THR A 416 -20.70 -11.11 -6.06
N ALA A 417 -20.65 -9.82 -6.42
CA ALA A 417 -19.42 -9.18 -6.87
C ALA A 417 -18.40 -9.09 -5.72
N THR A 418 -17.15 -9.43 -6.03
CA THR A 418 -16.02 -9.44 -5.09
C THR A 418 -14.98 -8.38 -5.41
N ASP A 419 -14.97 -7.83 -6.63
CA ASP A 419 -13.90 -6.92 -7.08
C ASP A 419 -14.41 -5.78 -7.99
N PHE A 420 -14.11 -4.54 -7.61
CA PHE A 420 -14.36 -3.30 -8.36
C PHE A 420 -13.06 -2.52 -8.65
N THR A 421 -11.92 -3.21 -8.66
CA THR A 421 -10.61 -2.60 -8.91
C THR A 421 -10.61 -1.83 -10.22
N SER A 422 -10.20 -0.55 -10.17
CA SER A 422 -10.13 0.36 -11.31
C SER A 422 -11.45 0.57 -12.06
N ALA A 423 -12.61 0.30 -11.46
CA ALA A 423 -13.91 0.34 -12.15
C ALA A 423 -14.15 1.64 -12.92
N PHE A 424 -13.78 2.79 -12.36
CA PHE A 424 -13.90 4.12 -12.99
C PHE A 424 -12.57 4.85 -13.09
N TYR A 425 -11.43 4.12 -13.07
CA TYR A 425 -10.11 4.74 -13.23
C TYR A 425 -10.09 5.65 -14.46
N GLY A 426 -9.62 6.89 -14.34
CA GLY A 426 -9.46 7.80 -15.48
C GLY A 426 -10.76 8.33 -16.09
N CYS A 427 -11.91 8.22 -15.41
CA CYS A 427 -13.16 8.88 -15.82
C CYS A 427 -13.10 10.38 -15.54
N ILE A 428 -12.34 11.13 -16.33
CA ILE A 428 -11.99 12.53 -16.06
C ILE A 428 -13.17 13.50 -16.04
N ALA A 429 -14.28 13.18 -16.72
CA ALA A 429 -15.50 13.99 -16.76
C ALA A 429 -16.48 13.67 -15.61
N LEU A 430 -16.27 12.57 -14.86
CA LEU A 430 -17.18 12.13 -13.81
C LEU A 430 -17.13 13.11 -12.63
N ALA A 431 -18.19 13.90 -12.47
CA ALA A 431 -18.19 15.05 -11.55
C ALA A 431 -18.87 14.75 -10.20
N ILE A 432 -19.88 13.88 -10.20
CA ILE A 432 -20.73 13.56 -9.05
C ILE A 432 -20.94 12.04 -8.96
N LEU A 433 -20.83 11.49 -7.75
CA LEU A 433 -21.24 10.13 -7.45
C LEU A 433 -22.64 10.11 -6.83
N PRO A 434 -23.52 9.18 -7.23
CA PRO A 434 -24.80 8.98 -6.55
C PRO A 434 -24.56 8.39 -5.15
N ASP A 435 -25.42 8.78 -4.20
CA ASP A 435 -25.37 8.26 -2.84
C ASP A 435 -25.55 6.74 -2.81
N GLY A 436 -24.72 6.07 -2.03
CA GLY A 436 -24.79 4.63 -1.84
C GLY A 436 -24.44 3.79 -3.08
N LEU A 437 -23.62 4.31 -4.00
CA LEU A 437 -23.25 3.62 -5.25
C LEU A 437 -22.83 2.13 -5.08
N PHE A 438 -22.08 1.80 -4.03
CA PHE A 438 -21.70 0.43 -3.68
C PHE A 438 -22.30 -0.05 -2.35
N SER A 439 -23.27 0.67 -1.82
CA SER A 439 -23.82 0.41 -0.48
C SER A 439 -24.43 -0.99 -0.39
N GLY A 440 -24.08 -1.72 0.66
CA GLY A 440 -24.62 -3.06 0.95
C GLY A 440 -24.03 -4.19 0.11
N LEU A 441 -23.01 -3.93 -0.72
CA LEU A 441 -22.30 -4.98 -1.46
C LEU A 441 -21.33 -5.73 -0.52
N THR A 442 -21.91 -6.59 0.33
CA THR A 442 -21.20 -7.25 1.44
C THR A 442 -20.13 -8.23 0.99
N ALA A 443 -20.14 -8.69 -0.26
CA ALA A 443 -19.17 -9.64 -0.80
C ALA A 443 -17.91 -8.97 -1.39
N VAL A 444 -17.92 -7.66 -1.63
CA VAL A 444 -16.80 -6.95 -2.28
C VAL A 444 -15.61 -6.89 -1.34
N ALA A 445 -14.47 -7.39 -1.81
CA ALA A 445 -13.19 -7.38 -1.12
C ALA A 445 -12.28 -6.22 -1.55
N HIS A 446 -12.38 -5.75 -2.80
CA HIS A 446 -11.42 -4.82 -3.39
C HIS A 446 -12.09 -3.61 -4.08
N PHE A 447 -11.72 -2.41 -3.63
CA PHE A 447 -12.03 -1.12 -4.26
C PHE A 447 -10.73 -0.37 -4.62
N ILE A 448 -9.76 -1.09 -5.17
CA ILE A 448 -8.44 -0.53 -5.47
C ILE A 448 -8.54 0.39 -6.69
N SER A 449 -8.04 1.62 -6.60
CA SER A 449 -8.03 2.59 -7.71
C SER A 449 -9.40 2.85 -8.35
N VAL A 450 -10.49 2.61 -7.62
CA VAL A 450 -11.86 2.59 -8.17
C VAL A 450 -12.25 3.91 -8.86
N PHE A 451 -11.83 5.07 -8.33
CA PHE A 451 -12.01 6.40 -8.91
C PHE A 451 -10.68 7.14 -9.11
N GLU A 452 -9.56 6.41 -9.20
CA GLU A 452 -8.26 7.05 -9.41
C GLU A 452 -8.27 7.88 -10.70
N LYS A 453 -7.76 9.12 -10.63
CA LYS A 453 -7.72 10.11 -11.72
C LYS A 453 -9.10 10.55 -12.24
N CYS A 454 -10.18 10.39 -11.48
CA CYS A 454 -11.44 11.10 -11.74
C CYS A 454 -11.28 12.59 -11.37
N THR A 455 -10.64 13.38 -12.24
CA THR A 455 -10.17 14.73 -11.91
C THR A 455 -11.27 15.77 -11.75
N ALA A 456 -12.47 15.55 -12.32
CA ALA A 456 -13.63 16.41 -12.15
C ALA A 456 -14.45 16.10 -10.89
N LEU A 457 -14.16 15.00 -10.18
CA LEU A 457 -14.97 14.55 -9.06
C LEU A 457 -14.89 15.54 -7.89
N THR A 458 -16.02 16.08 -7.47
CA THR A 458 -16.09 17.15 -6.45
C THR A 458 -16.39 16.64 -5.03
N SER A 459 -17.01 15.47 -4.92
CA SER A 459 -17.34 14.79 -3.66
C SER A 459 -17.25 13.28 -3.83
N THR A 460 -16.94 12.55 -2.76
CA THR A 460 -16.95 11.08 -2.76
C THR A 460 -18.36 10.48 -2.77
N GLY A 461 -19.43 11.30 -2.67
CA GLY A 461 -20.80 10.84 -2.42
C GLY A 461 -21.03 10.41 -0.97
N ASN A 462 -22.29 10.39 -0.51
CA ASN A 462 -22.62 9.87 0.82
C ASN A 462 -22.78 8.35 0.79
N SER A 463 -22.34 7.68 1.86
CA SER A 463 -22.53 6.25 2.06
C SER A 463 -22.00 5.38 0.91
N THR A 464 -21.03 5.88 0.12
CA THR A 464 -20.56 5.27 -1.13
C THR A 464 -20.15 3.81 -0.97
N PHE A 465 -19.43 3.46 0.10
CA PHE A 465 -19.03 2.09 0.44
C PHE A 465 -19.73 1.56 1.70
N SER A 466 -20.84 2.17 2.10
CA SER A 466 -21.52 1.84 3.36
C SER A 466 -21.97 0.38 3.38
N GLY A 467 -21.61 -0.37 4.42
CA GLY A 467 -21.99 -1.77 4.57
C GLY A 467 -21.23 -2.76 3.69
N CYS A 468 -20.15 -2.34 3.02
CA CYS A 468 -19.21 -3.24 2.35
C CYS A 468 -18.34 -3.98 3.39
N ALA A 469 -18.96 -4.87 4.17
CA ALA A 469 -18.35 -5.48 5.35
C ALA A 469 -17.11 -6.35 5.06
N SER A 470 -17.01 -6.93 3.85
CA SER A 470 -15.85 -7.74 3.43
C SER A 470 -14.75 -6.92 2.74
N ALA A 471 -14.92 -5.61 2.56
CA ALA A 471 -13.94 -4.80 1.84
C ALA A 471 -12.63 -4.73 2.62
N VAL A 472 -11.56 -5.24 2.03
CA VAL A 472 -10.23 -5.33 2.65
C VAL A 472 -9.36 -4.14 2.25
N SER A 473 -9.49 -3.65 1.01
CA SER A 473 -8.60 -2.64 0.44
C SER A 473 -9.34 -1.53 -0.30
N PHE A 474 -9.01 -0.28 0.07
CA PHE A 474 -9.40 0.98 -0.58
C PHE A 474 -8.18 1.73 -1.12
N ASN A 475 -7.11 1.00 -1.45
CA ASN A 475 -5.87 1.60 -1.94
C ASN A 475 -6.14 2.44 -3.18
N SER A 476 -5.64 3.68 -3.19
CA SER A 476 -5.80 4.63 -4.29
C SER A 476 -7.24 4.90 -4.72
N ALA A 477 -8.26 4.59 -3.90
CA ALA A 477 -9.67 4.66 -4.32
C ALA A 477 -10.07 6.00 -4.93
N PHE A 478 -9.52 7.13 -4.45
CA PHE A 478 -9.71 8.48 -4.96
C PHE A 478 -8.38 9.19 -5.28
N ASP A 479 -7.30 8.44 -5.57
CA ASP A 479 -5.99 9.03 -5.87
C ASP A 479 -6.06 9.93 -7.10
N GLY A 480 -5.54 11.14 -7.01
CA GLY A 480 -5.55 12.11 -8.10
C GLY A 480 -6.92 12.72 -8.43
N CYS A 481 -7.94 12.58 -7.57
CA CYS A 481 -9.20 13.34 -7.68
C CYS A 481 -8.97 14.82 -7.33
N THR A 482 -8.36 15.57 -8.26
CA THR A 482 -7.85 16.93 -7.98
C THR A 482 -8.93 17.97 -7.66
N ALA A 483 -10.16 17.79 -8.14
CA ALA A 483 -11.29 18.67 -7.85
C ALA A 483 -12.04 18.32 -6.56
N LEU A 484 -11.67 17.24 -5.86
CA LEU A 484 -12.39 16.76 -4.68
C LEU A 484 -12.32 17.80 -3.56
N LEU A 485 -13.47 18.32 -3.14
CA LEU A 485 -13.57 19.38 -2.12
C LEU A 485 -13.78 18.82 -0.71
N SER A 486 -14.54 17.72 -0.60
CA SER A 486 -14.94 17.12 0.67
C SER A 486 -15.17 15.63 0.56
N VAL A 487 -15.08 14.95 1.70
CA VAL A 487 -15.49 13.54 1.86
C VAL A 487 -16.94 13.51 2.36
N GLY A 488 -17.80 12.74 1.67
CA GLY A 488 -19.22 12.59 2.01
C GLY A 488 -19.45 11.89 3.35
N ALA A 489 -20.68 11.96 3.86
CA ALA A 489 -21.04 11.35 5.14
C ALA A 489 -21.08 9.82 5.05
N GLY A 490 -20.48 9.13 6.02
CA GLY A 490 -20.56 7.68 6.13
C GLY A 490 -19.91 6.88 4.99
N VAL A 491 -18.94 7.46 4.27
CA VAL A 491 -18.30 6.84 3.09
C VAL A 491 -17.79 5.43 3.36
N PHE A 492 -17.16 5.18 4.51
CA PHE A 492 -16.64 3.86 4.92
C PHE A 492 -17.42 3.22 6.08
N LYS A 493 -18.67 3.65 6.31
CA LYS A 493 -19.50 3.14 7.42
C LYS A 493 -19.71 1.62 7.25
N GLY A 494 -19.52 0.84 8.31
CA GLY A 494 -19.68 -0.62 8.27
C GLY A 494 -18.62 -1.39 7.47
N CYS A 495 -17.49 -0.78 7.10
CA CYS A 495 -16.36 -1.44 6.44
C CYS A 495 -15.43 -2.15 7.45
N PHE A 496 -15.98 -3.09 8.22
CA PHE A 496 -15.29 -3.71 9.36
C PHE A 496 -14.05 -4.55 9.01
N SER A 497 -13.91 -5.01 7.76
CA SER A 497 -12.75 -5.81 7.31
C SER A 497 -11.66 -4.97 6.65
N ALA A 498 -11.79 -3.64 6.61
CA ALA A 498 -10.85 -2.78 5.90
C ALA A 498 -9.48 -2.81 6.61
N THR A 499 -8.43 -3.09 5.85
CA THR A 499 -7.04 -3.19 6.36
C THR A 499 -6.04 -2.36 5.56
N SER A 500 -6.47 -1.66 4.51
CA SER A 500 -5.56 -0.80 3.74
C SER A 500 -6.28 0.36 3.06
N PHE A 501 -5.74 1.56 3.28
CA PHE A 501 -6.17 2.84 2.69
C PHE A 501 -4.97 3.58 2.06
N SER A 502 -3.98 2.81 1.61
CA SER A 502 -2.74 3.40 1.07
C SER A 502 -3.07 4.28 -0.13
N TYR A 503 -2.65 5.54 -0.08
CA TYR A 503 -2.87 6.55 -1.12
C TYR A 503 -4.34 6.84 -1.46
N CYS A 504 -5.29 6.46 -0.59
CA CYS A 504 -6.73 6.54 -0.88
C CYS A 504 -7.16 7.94 -1.38
N PHE A 505 -6.65 9.01 -0.79
CA PHE A 505 -6.90 10.40 -1.18
C PHE A 505 -5.61 11.14 -1.58
N ARG A 506 -4.59 10.41 -2.05
CA ARG A 506 -3.35 11.06 -2.49
C ARG A 506 -3.65 12.02 -3.65
N GLY A 507 -3.03 13.20 -3.66
CA GLY A 507 -3.17 14.17 -4.74
C GLY A 507 -4.56 14.79 -4.87
N CYS A 508 -5.45 14.65 -3.86
CA CYS A 508 -6.71 15.38 -3.77
C CYS A 508 -6.44 16.85 -3.39
N ARG A 509 -5.84 17.61 -4.33
CA ARG A 509 -5.23 18.92 -4.04
C ARG A 509 -6.20 19.97 -3.51
N ASN A 510 -7.49 19.88 -3.83
CA ASN A 510 -8.53 20.81 -3.39
C ASN A 510 -9.32 20.32 -2.15
N LEU A 511 -8.95 19.18 -1.57
CA LEU A 511 -9.63 18.63 -0.40
C LEU A 511 -9.43 19.57 0.78
N LEU A 512 -10.51 20.21 1.22
CA LEU A 512 -10.47 21.29 2.20
C LEU A 512 -10.74 20.81 3.62
N VAL A 513 -11.73 19.93 3.77
CA VAL A 513 -12.23 19.48 5.08
C VAL A 513 -12.33 17.96 5.12
N LEU A 514 -11.78 17.37 6.18
CA LEU A 514 -11.98 15.97 6.53
C LEU A 514 -13.10 15.84 7.56
N ARG A 515 -13.81 14.72 7.52
CA ARG A 515 -14.80 14.38 8.55
C ARG A 515 -14.17 13.52 9.63
N GLY A 516 -14.38 13.88 10.90
CA GLY A 516 -13.83 13.11 12.04
C GLY A 516 -14.39 11.69 12.18
N ASP A 517 -15.56 11.42 11.60
CA ASP A 517 -16.25 10.12 11.67
C ASP A 517 -15.96 9.18 10.49
N MET A 518 -15.13 9.61 9.51
CA MET A 518 -14.96 8.84 8.27
C MET A 518 -14.34 7.45 8.47
N PHE A 519 -13.59 7.24 9.55
CA PHE A 519 -12.97 5.96 9.91
C PHE A 519 -13.57 5.31 11.18
N ALA A 520 -14.76 5.75 11.64
CA ALA A 520 -15.35 5.30 12.91
C ALA A 520 -15.61 3.78 13.00
N ASP A 521 -15.90 3.12 11.87
CA ASP A 521 -16.13 1.67 11.79
C ASP A 521 -14.94 0.90 11.17
N VAL A 522 -13.80 1.57 10.99
CA VAL A 522 -12.60 1.01 10.36
C VAL A 522 -11.61 0.62 11.47
N PRO A 523 -11.48 -0.68 11.81
CA PRO A 523 -10.69 -1.09 12.94
C PRO A 523 -9.19 -0.86 12.74
N GLY A 524 -8.69 -0.72 11.51
CA GLY A 524 -7.28 -0.38 11.30
C GLY A 524 -6.77 -0.64 9.89
N GLY A 525 -5.46 -0.88 9.77
CA GLY A 525 -4.79 -1.10 8.49
C GLY A 525 -3.56 -0.23 8.20
N ILE A 526 -3.18 -0.21 6.92
CA ILE A 526 -2.07 0.57 6.36
C ILE A 526 -2.62 1.88 5.79
N PHE A 527 -2.22 3.02 6.37
CA PHE A 527 -2.60 4.39 5.98
C PHE A 527 -1.46 5.14 5.29
N THR A 528 -0.61 4.43 4.55
CA THR A 528 0.53 5.04 3.85
C THR A 528 0.05 6.09 2.86
N GLY A 529 0.50 7.33 3.03
CA GLY A 529 0.18 8.42 2.10
C GLY A 529 -1.31 8.68 1.91
N VAL A 530 -2.18 8.31 2.86
CA VAL A 530 -3.64 8.36 2.69
C VAL A 530 -4.15 9.73 2.23
N PHE A 531 -3.59 10.84 2.72
CA PHE A 531 -3.89 12.22 2.31
C PHE A 531 -2.67 12.93 1.70
N GLN A 532 -1.66 12.19 1.23
CA GLN A 532 -0.44 12.79 0.70
C GLN A 532 -0.73 13.78 -0.43
N ASN A 533 -0.12 14.97 -0.39
CA ASN A 533 -0.34 16.06 -1.35
C ASN A 533 -1.79 16.58 -1.44
N SER A 534 -2.59 16.42 -0.37
CA SER A 534 -3.88 17.11 -0.21
C SER A 534 -3.63 18.56 0.23
N ALA A 535 -3.09 19.35 -0.70
CA ALA A 535 -2.46 20.64 -0.39
C ALA A 535 -3.41 21.69 0.20
N ALA A 536 -4.72 21.61 -0.03
CA ALA A 536 -5.70 22.55 0.49
C ALA A 536 -6.17 22.29 1.94
N LEU A 537 -5.79 21.18 2.56
CA LEU A 537 -6.14 20.90 3.97
C LEU A 537 -5.53 21.97 4.88
N THR A 538 -6.35 22.62 5.69
CA THR A 538 -5.94 23.67 6.64
C THR A 538 -5.97 23.22 8.10
N GLU A 539 -6.86 22.28 8.43
CA GLU A 539 -7.03 21.69 9.75
C GLU A 539 -7.35 20.19 9.66
N LEU A 540 -7.11 19.47 10.76
CA LEU A 540 -7.47 18.05 10.90
C LEU A 540 -8.50 17.89 12.02
N PRO A 541 -9.54 17.06 11.83
CA PRO A 541 -10.52 16.80 12.89
C PRO A 541 -9.89 15.99 14.02
N ALA A 542 -10.24 16.36 15.26
CA ALA A 542 -9.87 15.58 16.43
C ALA A 542 -10.45 14.15 16.35
N GLY A 543 -9.67 13.17 16.80
CA GLY A 543 -10.11 11.77 16.83
C GLY A 543 -10.26 11.10 15.47
N LEU A 544 -9.72 11.64 14.37
CA LEU A 544 -9.85 11.05 13.02
C LEU A 544 -9.53 9.54 12.95
N PHE A 545 -8.57 9.07 13.76
CA PHE A 545 -8.12 7.67 13.79
C PHE A 545 -8.42 6.93 15.11
N HIS A 546 -9.27 7.47 15.99
CA HIS A 546 -9.49 6.90 17.34
C HIS A 546 -10.00 5.45 17.33
N ALA A 547 -10.76 5.06 16.29
CA ALA A 547 -11.30 3.72 16.13
C ALA A 547 -10.33 2.74 15.43
N CYS A 548 -9.21 3.24 14.90
CA CYS A 548 -8.26 2.47 14.10
C CYS A 548 -7.24 1.69 14.94
N SER A 549 -7.70 0.99 15.99
CA SER A 549 -6.84 0.29 16.97
C SER A 549 -5.92 -0.79 16.38
N GLU A 550 -6.26 -1.33 15.20
CA GLU A 550 -5.50 -2.31 14.42
C GLU A 550 -4.59 -1.67 13.36
N ALA A 551 -4.46 -0.34 13.33
CA ALA A 551 -3.56 0.33 12.41
C ALA A 551 -2.10 -0.03 12.66
N SER A 552 -1.35 -0.27 11.58
CA SER A 552 0.06 -0.68 11.65
C SER A 552 1.03 0.36 11.08
N HIS A 553 0.56 1.27 10.21
CA HIS A 553 1.44 2.13 9.42
C HIS A 553 0.76 3.45 9.02
N PHE A 554 1.42 4.59 9.29
CA PHE A 554 0.97 5.95 8.93
C PHE A 554 2.00 6.74 8.12
N GLY A 555 2.95 6.04 7.48
CA GLY A 555 4.03 6.67 6.74
C GLY A 555 3.52 7.64 5.67
N GLY A 556 3.93 8.91 5.74
CA GLY A 556 3.53 9.94 4.79
C GLY A 556 2.05 10.32 4.78
N ALA A 557 1.25 9.93 5.78
CA ALA A 557 -0.22 10.08 5.76
C ALA A 557 -0.70 11.50 5.39
N PHE A 558 -0.01 12.54 5.86
CA PHE A 558 -0.28 13.95 5.57
C PHE A 558 0.90 14.66 4.88
N SER A 559 1.84 13.91 4.29
CA SER A 559 3.00 14.51 3.64
C SER A 559 2.57 15.43 2.49
N GLY A 560 3.11 16.64 2.42
CA GLY A 560 2.79 17.63 1.39
C GLY A 560 1.44 18.34 1.59
N CYS A 561 0.78 18.21 2.75
CA CYS A 561 -0.36 19.07 3.11
C CYS A 561 0.15 20.48 3.45
N SER A 562 0.58 21.21 2.43
CA SER A 562 1.39 22.43 2.57
C SER A 562 0.65 23.62 3.21
N GLN A 563 -0.69 23.61 3.22
CA GLN A 563 -1.54 24.62 3.86
C GLN A 563 -2.00 24.24 5.27
N LEU A 564 -1.61 23.07 5.79
CA LEU A 564 -2.01 22.62 7.12
C LEU A 564 -1.42 23.55 8.18
N LEU A 565 -2.25 24.16 9.02
CA LEU A 565 -1.83 25.16 10.01
C LEU A 565 -1.55 24.56 11.38
N SER A 566 -2.30 23.53 11.77
CA SER A 566 -2.17 22.88 13.08
C SER A 566 -2.53 21.39 13.03
N VAL A 567 -1.97 20.62 13.97
CA VAL A 567 -2.36 19.22 14.21
C VAL A 567 -3.03 19.12 15.58
N PRO A 568 -4.24 18.54 15.69
CA PRO A 568 -4.93 18.39 16.97
C PRO A 568 -4.18 17.48 17.93
N ALA A 569 -4.41 17.67 19.23
CA ALA A 569 -3.88 16.80 20.27
C ALA A 569 -4.36 15.36 20.07
N GLU A 570 -3.55 14.40 20.53
CA GLU A 570 -3.91 12.98 20.61
C GLU A 570 -4.36 12.31 19.29
N LEU A 571 -4.07 12.90 18.12
CA LEU A 571 -4.54 12.38 16.82
C LEU A 571 -4.19 10.90 16.58
N PHE A 572 -3.03 10.45 17.06
CA PHE A 572 -2.60 9.04 17.01
C PHE A 572 -2.45 8.39 18.39
N ALA A 573 -2.96 9.02 19.45
CA ALA A 573 -2.78 8.51 20.80
C ALA A 573 -3.41 7.12 20.97
N GLY A 574 -2.72 6.23 21.67
CA GLY A 574 -3.19 4.88 21.99
C GLY A 574 -3.15 3.89 20.82
N LEU A 575 -2.69 4.27 19.63
CA LEU A 575 -2.54 3.37 18.47
C LEU A 575 -1.32 2.45 18.64
N SER A 576 -1.39 1.57 19.63
CA SER A 576 -0.27 0.76 20.13
C SER A 576 0.27 -0.27 19.13
N LYS A 577 -0.46 -0.54 18.03
CA LYS A 577 -0.05 -1.47 16.97
C LYS A 577 0.73 -0.81 15.83
N VAL A 578 0.80 0.53 15.78
CA VAL A 578 1.52 1.24 14.74
C VAL A 578 3.02 1.07 14.92
N THR A 579 3.73 0.68 13.86
CA THR A 579 5.19 0.53 13.86
C THR A 579 5.90 1.65 13.10
N TYR A 580 5.20 2.42 12.25
CA TYR A 580 5.82 3.35 11.32
C TYR A 580 5.08 4.69 11.20
N PHE A 581 5.75 5.78 11.59
CA PHE A 581 5.30 7.18 11.42
C PHE A 581 6.26 8.01 10.54
N GLY A 582 7.14 7.36 9.78
CA GLY A 582 8.09 8.07 8.92
C GLY A 582 7.38 9.02 7.94
N THR A 583 7.93 10.22 7.73
CA THR A 583 7.39 11.25 6.82
C THR A 583 5.95 11.72 7.04
N VAL A 584 5.28 11.37 8.16
CA VAL A 584 3.83 11.57 8.36
C VAL A 584 3.33 12.99 8.05
N PHE A 585 4.06 14.04 8.43
CA PHE A 585 3.78 15.45 8.16
C PHE A 585 4.89 16.13 7.34
N SER A 586 5.73 15.35 6.64
CA SER A 586 6.83 15.89 5.83
C SER A 586 6.31 16.87 4.77
N GLY A 587 6.86 18.09 4.74
CA GLY A 587 6.50 19.13 3.79
C GLY A 587 5.26 19.94 4.15
N CYS A 588 4.70 19.81 5.37
CA CYS A 588 3.64 20.70 5.86
C CYS A 588 4.21 22.08 6.19
N SER A 589 4.57 22.85 5.15
CA SER A 589 5.41 24.04 5.29
C SER A 589 4.80 25.19 6.08
N LEU A 590 3.46 25.24 6.21
CA LEU A 590 2.73 26.24 7.00
C LEU A 590 2.25 25.73 8.36
N LEU A 591 2.62 24.49 8.73
CA LEU A 591 2.27 23.92 10.03
C LEU A 591 2.97 24.71 11.13
N LYS A 592 2.20 25.34 12.03
CA LYS A 592 2.71 26.18 13.11
C LYS A 592 2.80 25.48 14.45
N THR A 593 1.78 24.69 14.77
CA THR A 593 1.62 24.08 16.10
C THR A 593 1.20 22.62 16.01
N VAL A 594 1.77 21.79 16.88
CA VAL A 594 1.37 20.40 17.06
C VAL A 594 0.83 20.20 18.48
N GLY A 595 -0.37 19.66 18.60
CA GLY A 595 -1.04 19.40 19.88
C GLY A 595 -0.30 18.39 20.77
N ALA A 596 -0.65 18.42 22.06
CA ALA A 596 -0.08 17.53 23.07
C ALA A 596 -0.36 16.05 22.78
N GLY A 597 0.56 15.19 23.22
CA GLY A 597 0.38 13.74 23.17
C GLY A 597 0.10 13.16 21.78
N LEU A 598 0.57 13.80 20.69
CA LEU A 598 0.25 13.38 19.31
C LEU A 598 0.46 11.88 19.07
N PHE A 599 1.58 11.33 19.55
CA PHE A 599 1.92 9.90 19.45
C PHE A 599 1.87 9.18 20.80
N ALA A 600 1.18 9.74 21.79
CA ALA A 600 1.17 9.21 23.15
C ALA A 600 0.71 7.74 23.18
N GLY A 601 1.50 6.86 23.77
CA GLY A 601 1.15 5.44 23.91
C GLY A 601 1.28 4.60 22.63
N CYS A 602 1.87 5.13 21.54
CA CYS A 602 2.25 4.35 20.35
C CYS A 602 3.46 3.45 20.66
N SER A 603 3.26 2.45 21.52
CA SER A 603 4.33 1.68 22.16
C SER A 603 5.14 0.78 21.22
N LEU A 604 4.59 0.41 20.06
CA LEU A 604 5.29 -0.36 19.01
C LEU A 604 5.89 0.51 17.91
N ALA A 605 5.75 1.85 17.96
CA ALA A 605 6.31 2.73 16.94
C ALA A 605 7.83 2.62 16.91
N GLN A 606 8.38 2.19 15.78
CA GLN A 606 9.82 1.97 15.59
C GLN A 606 10.51 3.18 14.97
N THR A 607 9.84 3.91 14.08
CA THR A 607 10.45 5.03 13.37
C THR A 607 9.56 6.26 13.29
N PHE A 608 10.17 7.41 13.58
CA PHE A 608 9.64 8.75 13.37
C PHE A 608 10.51 9.53 12.37
N ALA A 609 11.29 8.81 11.55
CA ALA A 609 12.24 9.42 10.64
C ALA A 609 11.54 10.40 9.69
N SER A 610 12.04 11.62 9.62
CA SER A 610 11.47 12.68 8.78
C SER A 610 10.01 13.04 9.06
N ALA A 611 9.45 12.71 10.23
CA ALA A 611 8.02 12.92 10.53
C ALA A 611 7.55 14.37 10.31
N PHE A 612 8.37 15.37 10.64
CA PHE A 612 8.13 16.80 10.44
C PHE A 612 9.14 17.44 9.48
N TYR A 613 9.72 16.67 8.57
CA TYR A 613 10.73 17.17 7.63
C TYR A 613 10.23 18.39 6.85
N SER A 614 11.00 19.48 6.86
CA SER A 614 10.73 20.76 6.20
C SER A 614 9.39 21.42 6.61
N CYS A 615 8.93 21.22 7.84
CA CYS A 615 7.84 22.02 8.44
C CYS A 615 8.36 23.41 8.85
N ARG A 616 8.69 24.25 7.86
CA ARG A 616 9.44 25.51 8.06
C ARG A 616 8.79 26.50 9.03
N SER A 617 7.46 26.50 9.12
CA SER A 617 6.70 27.39 10.02
C SER A 617 6.44 26.80 11.41
N LEU A 618 6.94 25.59 11.72
CA LEU A 618 6.65 24.91 12.97
C LEU A 618 7.38 25.62 14.12
N GLU A 619 6.62 26.34 14.95
CA GLU A 619 7.16 27.17 16.04
C GLU A 619 7.25 26.40 17.36
N THR A 620 6.19 25.64 17.68
CA THR A 620 6.04 24.95 18.96
C THR A 620 5.58 23.50 18.76
N VAL A 621 6.25 22.61 19.47
CA VAL A 621 5.86 21.20 19.63
C VAL A 621 5.68 20.93 21.12
N ALA A 622 4.61 20.23 21.49
CA ALA A 622 4.39 19.84 22.87
C ALA A 622 5.50 18.92 23.40
N VAL A 623 5.86 19.11 24.69
CA VAL A 623 6.96 18.37 25.32
C VAL A 623 6.70 16.85 25.37
N ASP A 624 5.45 16.43 25.43
CA ASP A 624 4.99 15.05 25.62
C ASP A 624 4.63 14.32 24.33
N ILE A 625 5.01 14.88 23.17
CA ILE A 625 4.64 14.37 21.84
C ILE A 625 5.00 12.88 21.62
N PHE A 626 6.09 12.39 22.24
CA PHE A 626 6.58 11.01 22.15
C PHE A 626 6.40 10.18 23.43
N SER A 627 5.52 10.61 24.34
CA SER A 627 5.26 9.89 25.60
C SER A 627 4.80 8.44 25.33
N GLY A 628 5.39 7.47 26.01
CA GLY A 628 5.09 6.05 25.82
C GLY A 628 5.59 5.41 24.51
N CYS A 629 6.36 6.12 23.66
CA CYS A 629 6.94 5.57 22.42
C CYS A 629 8.20 4.70 22.68
N VAL A 630 8.06 3.67 23.51
CA VAL A 630 9.18 2.88 24.07
C VAL A 630 9.94 2.02 23.04
N SER A 631 9.37 1.78 21.86
CA SER A 631 10.00 0.98 20.80
C SER A 631 10.73 1.79 19.74
N ALA A 632 10.77 3.13 19.86
CA ALA A 632 11.40 4.00 18.87
C ALA A 632 12.90 3.67 18.72
N THR A 633 13.33 3.36 17.51
CA THR A 633 14.73 3.05 17.16
C THR A 633 15.42 4.19 16.43
N THR A 634 14.68 5.10 15.80
CA THR A 634 15.29 6.23 15.06
C THR A 634 14.41 7.47 15.03
N PHE A 635 15.06 8.63 15.20
CA PHE A 635 14.53 9.97 14.99
C PHE A 635 15.29 10.71 13.88
N ALA A 636 15.91 9.98 12.95
CA ALA A 636 16.68 10.58 11.88
C ALA A 636 15.86 11.61 11.10
N SER A 637 16.39 12.83 10.95
CA SER A 637 15.76 13.94 10.23
C SER A 637 14.35 14.35 10.72
N VAL A 638 13.92 13.94 11.92
CA VAL A 638 12.53 14.12 12.40
C VAL A 638 12.01 15.57 12.28
N PHE A 639 12.83 16.57 12.62
CA PHE A 639 12.54 18.01 12.51
C PHE A 639 13.50 18.73 11.56
N TYR A 640 14.13 18.01 10.61
CA TYR A 640 15.03 18.63 9.63
C TYR A 640 14.34 19.81 8.93
N GLY A 641 14.98 20.98 8.90
CA GLY A 641 14.45 22.16 8.22
C GLY A 641 13.21 22.79 8.88
N CYS A 642 12.91 22.46 10.14
CA CYS A 642 11.92 23.20 10.94
C CYS A 642 12.53 24.53 11.41
N SER A 643 12.74 25.46 10.48
CA SER A 643 13.50 26.69 10.70
C SER A 643 12.92 27.61 11.79
N SER A 644 11.63 27.49 12.11
CA SER A 644 10.96 28.29 13.16
C SER A 644 10.90 27.59 14.53
N LEU A 645 11.40 26.36 14.66
CA LEU A 645 11.25 25.58 15.90
C LEU A 645 12.12 26.17 17.00
N THR A 646 11.49 26.53 18.13
CA THR A 646 12.16 27.27 19.21
C THR A 646 12.67 26.40 20.36
N ALA A 647 12.10 25.20 20.55
CA ALA A 647 12.43 24.30 21.66
C ALA A 647 12.33 22.82 21.25
N LEU A 648 13.05 21.96 21.97
CA LEU A 648 13.02 20.50 21.78
C LEU A 648 11.83 19.86 22.50
N PRO A 649 11.22 18.79 21.92
CA PRO A 649 10.34 17.91 22.68
C PRO A 649 11.13 16.98 23.62
N SER A 650 10.44 16.29 24.52
CA SER A 650 11.04 15.25 25.37
C SER A 650 11.20 13.94 24.61
N PHE A 651 12.32 13.25 24.88
CA PHE A 651 12.62 11.92 24.38
C PHE A 651 12.74 10.89 25.52
N ALA A 652 12.31 11.20 26.74
CA ALA A 652 12.59 10.40 27.94
C ALA A 652 12.28 8.89 27.77
N ASP A 653 11.09 8.55 27.28
CA ASP A 653 10.62 7.15 27.14
C ASP A 653 11.28 6.39 25.98
N CYS A 654 11.94 7.08 25.05
CA CYS A 654 12.51 6.51 23.84
C CYS A 654 13.89 5.89 24.11
N ALA A 655 13.95 4.79 24.86
CA ALA A 655 15.22 4.17 25.29
C ALA A 655 15.92 3.35 24.19
N LYS A 656 15.20 2.92 23.15
CA LYS A 656 15.73 2.04 22.08
C LYS A 656 16.36 2.79 20.89
N VAL A 657 16.44 4.12 20.96
CA VAL A 657 16.93 4.93 19.84
C VAL A 657 18.41 4.66 19.59
N THR A 658 18.76 4.46 18.34
CA THR A 658 20.15 4.24 17.91
C THR A 658 20.77 5.45 17.21
N THR A 659 19.95 6.38 16.71
CA THR A 659 20.44 7.58 16.01
C THR A 659 19.48 8.76 16.05
N TYR A 660 20.06 9.96 16.16
CA TYR A 660 19.42 11.27 15.96
C TYR A 660 20.06 12.03 14.78
N SER A 661 20.68 11.33 13.82
CA SER A 661 21.33 11.97 12.68
C SER A 661 20.38 12.94 11.97
N TYR A 662 20.84 14.16 11.72
CA TYR A 662 20.06 15.23 11.10
C TYR A 662 18.75 15.64 11.81
N ALA A 663 18.46 15.14 13.02
CA ALA A 663 17.16 15.28 13.67
C ALA A 663 16.65 16.73 13.74
N PHE A 664 17.54 17.69 13.98
CA PHE A 664 17.25 19.13 14.10
C PHE A 664 18.12 19.97 13.15
N ALA A 665 18.68 19.37 12.09
CA ALA A 665 19.49 20.13 11.14
C ALA A 665 18.65 21.23 10.49
N ASN A 666 19.21 22.44 10.41
CA ASN A 666 18.55 23.67 9.94
C ASN A 666 17.31 24.08 10.77
N CYS A 667 17.28 23.75 12.07
CA CYS A 667 16.36 24.38 13.03
C CYS A 667 16.92 25.75 13.45
N GLU A 668 16.84 26.73 12.55
CA GLU A 668 17.54 28.00 12.67
C GLU A 668 17.12 28.85 13.88
N SER A 669 15.91 28.65 14.41
CA SER A 669 15.36 29.36 15.57
C SER A 669 15.53 28.64 16.92
N LEU A 670 16.16 27.46 16.94
CA LEU A 670 16.34 26.69 18.17
C LEU A 670 17.32 27.40 19.10
N ILE A 671 16.89 27.74 20.33
CA ILE A 671 17.67 28.62 21.23
C ILE A 671 18.58 27.82 22.18
N LYS A 672 18.12 26.67 22.68
CA LYS A 672 18.86 25.88 23.67
C LYS A 672 18.57 24.39 23.57
N ILE A 673 19.51 23.59 24.04
CA ILE A 673 19.33 22.17 24.36
C ILE A 673 19.26 22.07 25.89
N GLU A 674 18.16 21.51 26.40
CA GLU A 674 17.92 21.40 27.85
C GLU A 674 18.91 20.45 28.53
N ALA A 675 19.08 20.63 29.85
CA ALA A 675 19.87 19.72 30.66
C ALA A 675 19.32 18.29 30.57
N GLY A 676 20.21 17.32 30.35
CA GLY A 676 19.85 15.92 30.21
C GLY A 676 18.94 15.55 29.02
N ALA A 677 18.81 16.41 28.00
CA ALA A 677 17.89 16.20 26.87
C ALA A 677 18.03 14.81 26.18
N PHE A 678 19.26 14.28 26.11
CA PHE A 678 19.59 12.95 25.58
C PHE A 678 20.36 12.10 26.60
N ALA A 679 20.20 12.36 27.90
CA ALA A 679 20.86 11.59 28.93
C ALA A 679 20.44 10.11 28.90
N ASP A 680 21.38 9.23 29.22
CA ASP A 680 21.25 7.79 29.40
C ASP A 680 20.67 7.04 28.17
N LYS A 681 20.82 7.61 26.97
CA LYS A 681 20.48 6.96 25.70
C LYS A 681 21.56 5.96 25.28
N ALA A 682 21.69 4.90 26.07
CA ALA A 682 22.78 3.93 26.00
C ALA A 682 22.95 3.22 24.65
N LEU A 683 21.93 3.18 23.79
CA LEU A 683 21.98 2.54 22.47
C LEU A 683 22.30 3.50 21.32
N VAL A 684 22.36 4.82 21.57
CA VAL A 684 22.65 5.80 20.52
C VAL A 684 24.10 5.67 20.09
N THR A 685 24.31 5.46 18.79
CA THR A 685 25.65 5.34 18.20
C THR A 685 26.13 6.64 17.56
N THR A 686 25.22 7.56 17.21
CA THR A 686 25.61 8.81 16.55
C THR A 686 24.59 9.96 16.66
N PHE A 687 25.13 11.19 16.70
CA PHE A 687 24.40 12.46 16.54
C PHE A 687 24.88 13.25 15.31
N VAL A 688 25.48 12.58 14.33
CA VAL A 688 26.08 13.25 13.17
C VAL A 688 25.07 14.18 12.47
N TYR A 689 25.45 15.45 12.33
CA TYR A 689 24.62 16.56 11.83
C TYR A 689 23.33 16.87 12.62
N ALA A 690 23.14 16.36 13.84
CA ALA A 690 21.86 16.48 14.56
C ALA A 690 21.41 17.94 14.75
N PHE A 691 22.32 18.89 14.93
CA PHE A 691 22.05 20.32 15.12
C PHE A 691 22.80 21.20 14.10
N LEU A 692 23.10 20.66 12.91
CA LEU A 692 23.76 21.40 11.83
C LEU A 692 23.00 22.70 11.53
N ASN A 693 23.71 23.83 11.43
CA ASN A 693 23.15 25.16 11.11
C ASN A 693 22.00 25.62 12.04
N CYS A 694 21.99 25.23 13.32
CA CYS A 694 21.10 25.85 14.31
C CYS A 694 21.64 27.23 14.69
N HIS A 695 21.45 28.22 13.80
CA HIS A 695 22.09 29.54 13.90
C HIS A 695 21.80 30.29 15.20
N SER A 696 20.63 30.08 15.81
CA SER A 696 20.21 30.74 17.06
C SER A 696 20.55 29.97 18.34
N LEU A 697 21.22 28.82 18.23
CA LEU A 697 21.54 27.99 19.40
C LEU A 697 22.60 28.69 20.27
N VAL A 698 22.23 29.07 21.50
CA VAL A 698 23.06 29.84 22.43
C VAL A 698 23.80 28.95 23.43
N SER A 699 23.16 27.88 23.91
CA SER A 699 23.72 27.03 24.97
C SER A 699 23.31 25.56 24.86
N VAL A 700 24.19 24.67 25.30
CA VAL A 700 23.91 23.25 25.53
C VAL A 700 23.96 22.96 27.03
N GLY A 701 22.86 22.44 27.57
CA GLY A 701 22.70 22.20 29.01
C GLY A 701 23.58 21.09 29.59
N GLU A 702 23.68 21.07 30.92
CA GLU A 702 24.45 20.09 31.68
C GLU A 702 24.02 18.65 31.38
N GLY A 703 25.00 17.77 31.21
CA GLY A 703 24.77 16.36 30.93
C GLY A 703 23.89 16.06 29.70
N ALA A 704 23.78 16.97 28.72
CA ALA A 704 22.85 16.82 27.58
C ALA A 704 22.99 15.47 26.84
N PHE A 705 24.19 14.89 26.77
CA PHE A 705 24.47 13.58 26.15
C PHE A 705 25.07 12.57 27.15
N ARG A 706 24.96 12.84 28.45
CA ARG A 706 25.54 12.01 29.50
C ARG A 706 25.08 10.56 29.37
N GLY A 707 25.96 9.59 29.57
CA GLY A 707 25.58 8.18 29.61
C GLY A 707 25.26 7.55 28.25
N CYS A 708 25.53 8.23 27.12
CA CYS A 708 25.42 7.64 25.77
C CYS A 708 26.58 6.66 25.50
N SER A 709 26.61 5.54 26.22
CA SER A 709 27.74 4.61 26.28
C SER A 709 28.06 3.85 24.97
N ALA A 710 27.14 3.83 24.01
CA ALA A 710 27.36 3.27 22.66
C ALA A 710 27.78 4.31 21.61
N LEU A 711 27.87 5.60 21.97
CA LEU A 711 28.15 6.70 21.05
C LEU A 711 29.56 6.57 20.45
N THR A 712 29.66 6.53 19.12
CA THR A 712 30.95 6.42 18.40
C THR A 712 31.30 7.68 17.60
N SER A 713 30.31 8.47 17.19
CA SER A 713 30.56 9.67 16.38
C SER A 713 29.64 10.84 16.71
N LEU A 714 30.28 12.01 16.87
CA LEU A 714 29.68 13.33 17.07
C LEU A 714 30.00 14.29 15.91
N GLY A 715 30.53 13.78 14.79
CA GLY A 715 30.97 14.63 13.68
C GLY A 715 29.88 15.60 13.19
N TYR A 716 30.25 16.86 12.98
CA TYR A 716 29.36 17.93 12.52
C TYR A 716 28.11 18.21 13.37
N THR A 717 27.99 17.64 14.58
CA THR A 717 26.75 17.71 15.39
C THR A 717 26.26 19.14 15.56
N PHE A 718 27.16 20.08 15.84
CA PHE A 718 26.84 21.50 16.01
C PHE A 718 27.49 22.39 14.94
N SER A 719 27.93 21.85 13.80
CA SER A 719 28.59 22.66 12.77
C SER A 719 27.68 23.81 12.34
N GLY A 720 28.23 25.04 12.28
CA GLY A 720 27.46 26.22 11.89
C GLY A 720 26.53 26.80 12.96
N CYS A 721 26.58 26.37 14.22
CA CYS A 721 25.84 26.99 15.34
C CYS A 721 26.50 28.33 15.79
N ARG A 722 26.42 29.36 14.94
CA ARG A 722 27.20 30.61 15.06
C ARG A 722 26.96 31.42 16.35
N SER A 723 25.83 31.20 17.03
CA SER A 723 25.45 31.94 18.25
C SER A 723 25.82 31.23 19.55
N LEU A 724 26.48 30.07 19.52
CA LEU A 724 26.78 29.33 20.74
C LEU A 724 27.84 30.06 21.57
N VAL A 725 27.48 30.39 22.81
CA VAL A 725 28.34 31.18 23.74
C VAL A 725 28.95 30.31 24.83
N SER A 726 28.22 29.29 25.30
CA SER A 726 28.62 28.48 26.45
C SER A 726 28.38 26.98 26.23
N LEU A 727 29.34 26.17 26.68
CA LEU A 727 29.28 24.72 26.71
C LEU A 727 29.34 24.22 28.16
N ALA A 728 28.51 23.24 28.52
CA ALA A 728 28.64 22.54 29.79
C ALA A 728 29.77 21.50 29.72
N GLY A 729 30.64 21.46 30.73
CA GLY A 729 31.80 20.56 30.75
C GLY A 729 31.44 19.07 30.81
N ASP A 730 30.33 18.74 31.46
CA ASP A 730 29.87 17.37 31.67
C ASP A 730 28.93 16.86 30.56
N MET A 731 28.74 17.62 29.47
CA MET A 731 27.73 17.33 28.45
C MET A 731 27.95 15.97 27.76
N PHE A 732 29.18 15.47 27.72
CA PHE A 732 29.57 14.17 27.15
C PHE A 732 30.04 13.15 28.19
N ALA A 733 29.75 13.35 29.48
CA ALA A 733 30.19 12.44 30.53
C ALA A 733 29.66 11.01 30.28
N GLY A 734 30.55 10.00 30.35
CA GLY A 734 30.24 8.60 30.08
C GLY A 734 30.29 8.18 28.59
N CYS A 735 30.70 9.06 27.67
CA CYS A 735 30.78 8.78 26.23
C CYS A 735 32.14 8.22 25.77
N GLY A 736 32.68 7.22 26.47
CA GLY A 736 34.06 6.76 26.24
C GLY A 736 34.35 6.00 24.96
N LYS A 737 33.33 5.66 24.17
CA LYS A 737 33.47 4.97 22.85
C LYS A 737 33.55 5.93 21.66
N VAL A 738 33.48 7.24 21.87
CA VAL A 738 33.57 8.22 20.79
C VAL A 738 34.94 8.12 20.12
N THR A 739 34.95 7.88 18.81
CA THR A 739 36.18 7.79 18.00
C THR A 739 36.39 8.99 17.10
N ALA A 740 35.35 9.78 16.84
CA ALA A 740 35.37 10.91 15.90
C ALA A 740 34.49 12.10 16.37
N VAL A 741 35.08 13.30 16.33
CA VAL A 741 34.42 14.59 16.65
C VAL A 741 34.68 15.66 15.58
N ASP A 742 35.00 15.24 14.35
CA ASP A 742 35.40 16.16 13.28
C ASP A 742 34.32 17.23 13.02
N PHE A 743 34.73 18.48 12.89
CA PHE A 743 33.84 19.64 12.68
C PHE A 743 32.74 19.83 13.75
N LEU A 744 32.84 19.20 14.93
CA LEU A 744 31.81 19.25 15.98
C LEU A 744 31.42 20.69 16.33
N PHE A 745 32.41 21.56 16.54
CA PHE A 745 32.26 22.98 16.84
C PHE A 745 32.94 23.87 15.78
N ASN A 746 32.75 23.58 14.49
CA ASN A 746 33.30 24.42 13.40
C ASN A 746 32.41 25.65 13.04
N LYS A 747 33.06 26.78 12.73
CA LYS A 747 32.46 28.08 12.31
C LYS A 747 31.68 28.80 13.40
N TYR A 748 32.31 29.04 14.54
CA TYR A 748 31.69 29.70 15.69
C TYR A 748 32.21 31.11 15.86
N SER A 749 31.31 32.08 15.80
CA SER A 749 31.65 33.48 15.99
C SER A 749 31.46 33.99 17.42
N ALA A 750 30.92 33.19 18.34
CA ALA A 750 30.52 33.64 19.68
C ALA A 750 31.13 32.84 20.87
N LEU A 751 31.82 31.72 20.60
CA LEU A 751 32.38 30.86 21.65
C LEU A 751 33.71 31.45 22.19
N VAL A 752 33.69 31.97 23.41
CA VAL A 752 34.84 32.70 24.01
C VAL A 752 35.82 31.78 24.75
N GLY A 753 35.35 30.68 25.32
CA GLY A 753 36.15 29.75 26.13
C GLY A 753 35.56 28.35 26.15
N LEU A 754 36.37 27.39 26.60
CA LEU A 754 36.03 25.97 26.67
C LEU A 754 36.11 25.44 28.11
N PRO A 755 35.22 24.50 28.51
CA PRO A 755 35.36 23.81 29.78
C PRO A 755 36.42 22.70 29.69
N LYS A 756 37.26 22.57 30.74
CA LYS A 756 38.34 21.56 30.77
C LYS A 756 37.84 20.11 30.68
N GLU A 757 36.65 19.83 31.20
CA GLU A 757 36.08 18.47 31.26
C GLU A 757 35.40 18.04 29.95
N LEU A 758 35.35 18.90 28.93
CA LEU A 758 34.57 18.68 27.70
C LEU A 758 34.84 17.31 27.03
N PHE A 759 36.09 16.87 27.06
CA PHE A 759 36.54 15.62 26.46
C PHE A 759 37.17 14.65 27.47
N SER A 760 36.96 14.84 28.78
CA SER A 760 37.61 14.06 29.85
C SER A 760 37.45 12.55 29.69
N ASP A 761 36.30 12.12 29.17
CA ASP A 761 35.92 10.72 29.10
C ASP A 761 36.19 10.10 27.71
N MET A 762 36.61 10.87 26.70
CA MET A 762 36.75 10.43 25.31
C MET A 762 38.05 9.63 25.05
N VAL A 763 38.29 8.59 25.84
CA VAL A 763 39.50 7.76 25.80
C VAL A 763 39.71 7.00 24.48
N SER A 764 38.66 6.78 23.69
CA SER A 764 38.73 6.10 22.38
C SER A 764 38.96 7.04 21.20
N LEU A 765 39.07 8.35 21.42
CA LEU A 765 39.15 9.36 20.37
C LEU A 765 40.46 9.24 19.59
N LYS A 766 40.36 9.08 18.26
CA LYS A 766 41.54 8.93 17.38
C LYS A 766 41.91 10.22 16.64
N GLY A 767 40.92 11.04 16.33
CA GLY A 767 41.11 12.31 15.63
C GLY A 767 40.03 13.32 16.00
N MET A 768 40.40 14.60 15.89
CA MET A 768 39.52 15.72 16.17
C MET A 768 39.73 16.85 15.14
N GLY A 769 39.69 16.46 13.86
CA GLY A 769 39.98 17.34 12.74
C GLY A 769 38.97 18.49 12.64
N SER A 770 39.46 19.71 12.49
CA SER A 770 38.62 20.91 12.37
C SER A 770 37.58 21.11 13.49
N THR A 771 37.75 20.48 14.66
CA THR A 771 36.75 20.47 15.75
C THR A 771 36.36 21.88 16.19
N PHE A 772 37.32 22.79 16.31
CA PHE A 772 37.12 24.20 16.65
C PHE A 772 37.55 25.13 15.52
N GLN A 773 37.60 24.64 14.28
CA GLN A 773 38.04 25.47 13.15
C GLN A 773 37.10 26.67 13.00
N ASP A 774 37.67 27.85 12.72
CA ASP A 774 36.98 29.14 12.60
C ASP A 774 36.17 29.53 13.87
N CYS A 775 36.62 29.10 15.06
CA CYS A 775 36.13 29.63 16.35
C CYS A 775 36.78 31.00 16.62
N SER A 776 36.40 32.03 15.85
CA SER A 776 37.11 33.32 15.82
C SER A 776 37.03 34.13 17.11
N ALA A 777 36.12 33.80 18.03
CA ALA A 777 36.00 34.44 19.34
C ALA A 777 36.76 33.72 20.48
N LEU A 778 37.34 32.54 20.23
CA LEU A 778 38.00 31.73 21.25
C LEU A 778 39.32 32.37 21.70
N ILE A 779 39.41 32.82 22.96
CA ILE A 779 40.55 33.62 23.44
C ILE A 779 41.69 32.75 24.00
N ALA A 780 41.34 31.69 24.72
CA ALA A 780 42.29 30.83 25.43
C ALA A 780 41.77 29.38 25.56
N LEU A 781 42.69 28.43 25.71
CA LEU A 781 42.37 27.03 25.98
C LEU A 781 42.62 26.71 27.48
N PRO A 782 41.74 25.94 28.14
CA PRO A 782 41.97 25.54 29.53
C PRO A 782 43.06 24.47 29.65
N SER A 783 43.80 24.49 30.76
CA SER A 783 44.70 23.38 31.16
C SER A 783 43.91 22.07 31.31
N GLY A 784 44.51 20.97 30.85
CA GLY A 784 43.91 19.64 30.85
C GLY A 784 42.81 19.37 29.80
N LEU A 785 42.51 20.28 28.87
CA LEU A 785 41.43 20.11 27.87
C LEU A 785 41.45 18.75 27.14
N LEU A 786 42.65 18.24 26.81
CA LEU A 786 42.86 17.02 26.03
C LEU A 786 43.41 15.86 26.87
N ALA A 787 43.42 15.98 28.21
CA ALA A 787 44.02 14.99 29.12
C ALA A 787 43.35 13.60 29.01
N GLY A 788 42.04 13.56 28.77
CA GLY A 788 41.28 12.33 28.55
C GLY A 788 41.50 11.67 27.18
N CYS A 789 41.96 12.42 26.19
CA CYS A 789 42.06 11.99 24.79
C CYS A 789 43.37 11.25 24.49
N VAL A 790 43.68 10.23 25.29
CA VAL A 790 45.00 9.54 25.30
C VAL A 790 45.32 8.78 24.01
N ASN A 791 44.32 8.48 23.16
CA ASN A 791 44.48 7.72 21.93
C ASN A 791 44.50 8.58 20.65
N LEU A 792 44.63 9.92 20.77
CA LEU A 792 44.70 10.81 19.62
C LEU A 792 45.95 10.55 18.77
N THR A 793 45.76 10.42 17.46
CA THR A 793 46.85 10.30 16.48
C THR A 793 46.99 11.56 15.61
N SER A 794 45.96 12.40 15.53
CA SER A 794 45.97 13.62 14.71
C SER A 794 45.17 14.78 15.32
N LEU A 795 45.74 15.99 15.22
CA LEU A 795 45.13 17.29 15.57
C LEU A 795 45.01 18.22 14.36
N THR A 796 44.87 17.66 13.16
CA THR A 796 44.87 18.45 11.92
C THR A 796 43.74 19.50 11.94
N LEU A 797 44.09 20.77 11.72
CA LEU A 797 43.17 21.90 11.66
C LEU A 797 42.31 22.15 12.93
N THR A 798 42.59 21.49 14.07
CA THR A 798 41.70 21.51 15.24
C THR A 798 41.34 22.92 15.71
N PHE A 799 42.30 23.85 15.76
CA PHE A 799 42.09 25.26 16.15
C PHE A 799 42.35 26.24 14.99
N SER A 800 42.36 25.77 13.75
CA SER A 800 42.62 26.61 12.58
C SER A 800 41.60 27.77 12.49
N GLY A 801 42.04 28.99 12.21
CA GLY A 801 41.16 30.16 12.08
C GLY A 801 40.62 30.71 13.41
N CYS A 802 41.13 30.26 14.56
CA CYS A 802 40.81 30.86 15.86
C CYS A 802 41.57 32.19 16.03
N THR A 803 41.14 33.23 15.31
CA THR A 803 41.89 34.50 15.19
C THR A 803 42.06 35.26 16.50
N ALA A 804 41.19 35.07 17.50
CA ALA A 804 41.31 35.64 18.85
C ALA A 804 42.17 34.81 19.83
N LEU A 805 42.57 33.58 19.45
CA LEU A 805 43.31 32.69 20.34
C LEU A 805 44.71 33.27 20.59
N SER A 806 44.99 33.64 21.83
CA SER A 806 46.22 34.34 22.22
C SER A 806 47.06 33.57 23.24
N VAL A 807 46.45 32.67 24.02
CA VAL A 807 47.12 31.93 25.10
C VAL A 807 46.95 30.43 24.93
N LEU A 808 48.08 29.71 24.94
CA LEU A 808 48.13 28.25 24.96
C LEU A 808 48.61 27.73 26.32
N PRO A 809 47.94 26.72 26.91
CA PRO A 809 48.40 26.09 28.13
C PRO A 809 49.60 25.16 27.85
N ALA A 810 50.60 25.17 28.74
CA ALA A 810 51.85 24.43 28.57
C ALA A 810 51.68 22.90 28.60
N ASP A 811 50.61 22.42 29.24
CA ASP A 811 50.21 21.03 29.42
C ASP A 811 49.20 20.53 28.36
N LEU A 812 48.89 21.34 27.33
CA LEU A 812 47.84 21.03 26.35
C LEU A 812 47.94 19.63 25.75
N LEU A 813 49.17 19.18 25.44
CA LEU A 813 49.45 17.90 24.78
C LEU A 813 50.19 16.90 25.68
N GLU A 814 50.24 17.13 27.01
CA GLU A 814 51.03 16.33 27.95
C GLU A 814 50.72 14.83 27.87
N TYR A 815 49.45 14.48 27.63
CA TYR A 815 48.95 13.09 27.61
C TYR A 815 48.75 12.50 26.22
N ASN A 816 48.97 13.27 25.14
CA ASN A 816 48.68 12.82 23.76
C ASN A 816 49.93 12.25 23.08
N THR A 817 50.48 11.19 23.67
CA THR A 817 51.78 10.59 23.28
C THR A 817 51.76 9.86 21.94
N LEU A 818 50.57 9.55 21.41
CA LEU A 818 50.36 8.83 20.16
C LEU A 818 50.21 9.74 18.92
N LEU A 819 50.35 11.06 19.08
CA LEU A 819 50.23 12.02 17.97
C LEU A 819 51.33 11.79 16.93
N THR A 820 50.91 11.58 15.68
CA THR A 820 51.82 11.47 14.52
C THR A 820 51.81 12.74 13.67
N SER A 821 50.81 13.61 13.84
CA SER A 821 50.66 14.87 13.11
C SER A 821 50.03 15.98 13.95
N ALA A 822 50.63 17.17 13.89
CA ALA A 822 50.08 18.44 14.40
C ALA A 822 49.90 19.47 13.25
N GLY A 823 49.62 18.98 12.04
CA GLY A 823 49.55 19.82 10.85
C GLY A 823 48.42 20.84 10.91
N SER A 824 48.72 22.11 10.61
CA SER A 824 47.75 23.21 10.57
C SER A 824 46.94 23.41 11.86
N MET A 825 47.42 22.89 12.99
CA MET A 825 46.68 22.92 14.27
C MET A 825 46.26 24.33 14.67
N PHE A 826 47.16 25.32 14.49
CA PHE A 826 46.95 26.73 14.80
C PHE A 826 47.05 27.63 13.55
N TYR A 827 46.81 27.07 12.36
CA TYR A 827 46.83 27.83 11.11
C TYR A 827 45.89 29.05 11.21
N ASP A 828 46.38 30.25 10.87
CA ASP A 828 45.63 31.51 10.89
C ASP A 828 45.14 31.96 12.29
N CYS A 829 45.77 31.48 13.37
CA CYS A 829 45.56 32.02 14.72
C CYS A 829 46.35 33.33 14.88
N THR A 830 45.84 34.41 14.28
CA THR A 830 46.57 35.68 14.13
C THR A 830 46.93 36.38 15.45
N SER A 831 46.21 36.11 16.54
CA SER A 831 46.50 36.68 17.88
C SER A 831 47.46 35.84 18.71
N LEU A 832 47.85 34.65 18.25
CA LEU A 832 48.73 33.76 18.98
C LEU A 832 50.17 34.29 18.93
N ALA A 833 50.62 34.92 20.02
CA ALA A 833 51.93 35.58 20.10
C ALA A 833 53.03 34.69 20.70
N ASP A 834 52.68 33.87 21.68
CA ASP A 834 53.62 33.05 22.45
C ASP A 834 53.34 31.55 22.28
N ILE A 835 54.41 30.76 22.13
CA ILE A 835 54.34 29.29 22.07
C ILE A 835 54.99 28.74 23.34
N PRO A 836 54.29 27.91 24.14
CA PRO A 836 54.92 27.24 25.27
C PRO A 836 56.08 26.34 24.82
N PRO A 837 57.27 26.41 25.43
CA PRO A 837 58.42 25.58 25.04
C PRO A 837 58.15 24.07 25.18
N THR A 838 57.23 23.69 26.05
CA THR A 838 56.89 22.28 26.33
C THR A 838 55.73 21.76 25.49
N LEU A 839 55.17 22.55 24.57
CA LEU A 839 53.94 22.21 23.85
C LEU A 839 54.00 20.83 23.17
N PHE A 840 55.13 20.46 22.55
CA PHE A 840 55.33 19.17 21.88
C PHE A 840 56.23 18.19 22.67
N ALA A 841 56.54 18.50 23.94
CA ALA A 841 57.51 17.74 24.73
C ALA A 841 57.13 16.27 24.93
N SER A 842 55.83 15.96 24.96
CA SER A 842 55.28 14.61 25.15
C SER A 842 54.88 13.91 23.85
N CYS A 843 55.23 14.45 22.67
CA CYS A 843 54.75 13.94 21.37
C CYS A 843 55.88 13.34 20.50
N PRO A 844 56.54 12.24 20.91
CA PRO A 844 57.72 11.72 20.22
C PRO A 844 57.45 11.11 18.83
N LEU A 845 56.18 10.81 18.52
CA LEU A 845 55.78 10.13 17.29
C LEU A 845 55.47 11.06 16.11
N ILE A 846 55.52 12.39 16.29
CA ILE A 846 55.27 13.34 15.21
C ILE A 846 56.33 13.17 14.11
N THR A 847 55.88 13.01 12.86
CA THR A 847 56.77 12.80 11.71
C THR A 847 56.93 14.03 10.82
N ALA A 848 56.03 15.01 10.93
CA ALA A 848 56.11 16.25 10.17
C ALA A 848 55.34 17.40 10.85
N PHE A 849 55.82 18.63 10.65
CA PHE A 849 55.14 19.87 11.05
C PHE A 849 54.74 20.70 9.82
N GLY A 850 53.55 20.42 9.28
CA GLY A 850 52.99 21.11 8.13
C GLY A 850 52.08 22.28 8.55
N ALA A 851 52.42 23.52 8.22
CA ALA A 851 51.59 24.71 8.44
C ALA A 851 51.08 24.93 9.87
N THR A 852 51.72 24.31 10.88
CA THR A 852 51.24 24.25 12.27
C THR A 852 50.98 25.63 12.88
N PHE A 853 51.86 26.59 12.64
CA PHE A 853 51.75 27.99 13.08
C PHE A 853 51.72 28.96 11.90
N GLN A 854 51.32 28.51 10.72
CA GLN A 854 51.24 29.38 9.55
C GLN A 854 50.25 30.54 9.81
N ASN A 855 50.61 31.75 9.39
CA ASN A 855 49.84 32.98 9.56
C ASN A 855 49.47 33.31 11.01
N THR A 856 50.30 32.91 11.99
CA THR A 856 50.09 33.26 13.39
C THR A 856 50.72 34.60 13.78
N GLY A 857 50.37 35.11 14.96
CA GLY A 857 50.93 36.33 15.53
C GLY A 857 52.28 36.15 16.22
N VAL A 858 52.93 34.99 16.07
CA VAL A 858 54.09 34.57 16.86
C VAL A 858 55.24 35.56 16.72
N ALA A 859 55.73 36.06 17.86
CA ALA A 859 56.81 37.04 17.91
C ALA A 859 58.18 36.39 18.16
N GLU A 860 58.21 35.35 18.99
CA GLU A 860 59.42 34.61 19.37
C GLU A 860 59.16 33.10 19.32
N ILE A 861 60.17 32.33 18.89
CA ILE A 861 60.10 30.86 18.84
C ILE A 861 60.99 30.31 19.97
N PRO A 862 60.47 29.43 20.85
CA PRO A 862 61.30 28.77 21.84
C PRO A 862 62.36 27.88 21.18
N GLU A 863 63.62 28.00 21.60
CA GLU A 863 64.73 27.24 21.02
C GLU A 863 64.54 25.71 21.12
N ASN A 864 63.91 25.24 22.19
CA ASN A 864 63.68 23.80 22.43
C ASN A 864 62.31 23.29 21.97
N LEU A 865 61.57 24.04 21.15
CA LEU A 865 60.18 23.70 20.78
C LEU A 865 60.03 22.29 20.18
N PHE A 866 61.01 21.85 19.38
CA PHE A 866 61.01 20.53 18.72
C PHE A 866 61.98 19.52 19.35
N SER A 867 62.51 19.79 20.55
CA SER A 867 63.59 18.99 21.16
C SER A 867 63.20 17.53 21.42
N SER A 868 61.91 17.26 21.59
CA SER A 868 61.37 15.92 21.91
C SER A 868 60.73 15.20 20.72
N ASN A 869 60.93 15.66 19.48
CA ASN A 869 60.31 15.10 18.28
C ASN A 869 61.36 14.49 17.30
N PRO A 870 62.05 13.40 17.69
CA PRO A 870 63.19 12.87 16.92
C PRO A 870 62.81 12.22 15.58
N LEU A 871 61.53 11.89 15.37
CA LEU A 871 61.03 11.25 14.15
C LEU A 871 60.63 12.24 13.04
N VAL A 872 60.77 13.54 13.28
CA VAL A 872 60.40 14.55 12.29
C VAL A 872 61.32 14.46 11.07
N THR A 873 60.71 14.26 9.90
CA THR A 873 61.41 14.17 8.61
C THR A 873 61.20 15.41 7.74
N ALA A 874 60.15 16.20 8.01
CA ALA A 874 59.78 17.35 7.18
C ALA A 874 59.19 18.52 7.98
N TYR A 875 59.65 19.73 7.66
CA TYR A 875 59.05 21.00 8.04
C TYR A 875 58.54 21.71 6.80
N GLY A 876 57.23 21.92 6.72
CA GLY A 876 56.58 22.54 5.58
C GLY A 876 55.70 23.70 6.05
N GLN A 877 55.97 24.93 5.61
CA GLN A 877 55.13 26.11 5.90
C GLN A 877 54.92 26.38 7.40
N THR A 878 55.72 25.78 8.30
CA THR A 878 55.43 25.67 9.74
C THR A 878 55.20 27.03 10.40
N PHE A 879 55.99 28.03 10.05
CA PHE A 879 55.89 29.42 10.52
C PHE A 879 55.66 30.40 9.37
N ARG A 880 55.20 29.92 8.21
CA ARG A 880 55.00 30.78 7.04
C ARG A 880 54.06 31.92 7.40
N GLY A 881 54.39 33.15 7.01
CA GLY A 881 53.52 34.31 7.21
C GLY A 881 53.38 34.75 8.67
N CYS A 882 54.26 34.30 9.59
CA CYS A 882 54.33 34.85 10.95
C CYS A 882 54.89 36.29 10.89
N LYS A 883 54.00 37.27 10.69
CA LYS A 883 54.37 38.65 10.39
C LYS A 883 55.04 39.40 11.56
N ASN A 884 54.95 38.88 12.78
CA ASN A 884 55.55 39.48 13.97
C ASN A 884 56.87 38.82 14.38
N LEU A 885 57.25 37.71 13.74
CA LEU A 885 58.43 36.94 14.11
C LEU A 885 59.69 37.73 13.81
N ARG A 886 60.50 38.08 14.82
CA ARG A 886 61.71 38.89 14.65
C ARG A 886 62.99 38.08 14.58
N SER A 887 63.04 36.92 15.24
CA SER A 887 64.24 36.10 15.26
C SER A 887 63.97 34.60 15.29
N VAL A 888 64.86 33.83 14.68
CA VAL A 888 64.88 32.35 14.74
C VAL A 888 66.12 31.91 15.54
N PRO A 889 65.97 31.16 16.65
CA PRO A 889 67.12 30.70 17.44
C PRO A 889 67.92 29.62 16.71
N ALA A 890 69.24 29.59 16.94
CA ALA A 890 70.16 28.66 16.29
C ALA A 890 69.80 27.19 16.58
N GLY A 891 69.41 26.88 17.82
CA GLY A 891 69.10 25.52 18.26
C GLY A 891 67.70 25.01 17.91
N LEU A 892 66.86 25.75 17.16
CA LEU A 892 65.46 25.37 16.90
C LEU A 892 65.31 23.93 16.36
N PHE A 893 66.21 23.55 15.45
CA PHE A 893 66.21 22.23 14.81
C PHE A 893 67.30 21.31 15.36
N ALA A 894 67.91 21.62 16.50
CA ALA A 894 69.04 20.87 17.06
C ALA A 894 68.75 19.37 17.19
N ALA A 895 67.53 19.01 17.62
CA ALA A 895 67.09 17.62 17.79
C ALA A 895 66.50 16.97 16.52
N SER A 896 66.32 17.72 15.43
CA SER A 896 65.69 17.27 14.18
C SER A 896 66.66 16.52 13.26
N VAL A 897 67.36 15.53 13.82
CA VAL A 897 68.46 14.81 13.13
C VAL A 897 68.02 14.05 11.88
N ASN A 898 66.74 13.67 11.80
CA ASN A 898 66.14 12.95 10.67
C ASN A 898 65.44 13.86 9.65
N ALA A 899 65.42 15.18 9.88
CA ALA A 899 64.72 16.12 9.01
C ALA A 899 65.47 16.29 7.69
N THR A 900 64.83 15.90 6.59
CA THR A 900 65.39 15.93 5.23
C THR A 900 64.78 17.05 4.37
N VAL A 901 63.57 17.52 4.71
CA VAL A 901 62.82 18.48 3.91
C VAL A 901 62.46 19.73 4.72
N PHE A 902 62.86 20.90 4.22
CA PHE A 902 62.51 22.21 4.76
C PHE A 902 61.97 23.10 3.64
N THR A 903 60.64 23.27 3.59
CA THR A 903 59.98 23.97 2.48
C THR A 903 59.07 25.07 3.01
N ASN A 904 59.32 26.31 2.60
CA ASN A 904 58.55 27.51 2.96
C ASN A 904 58.42 27.74 4.49
N VAL A 905 59.34 27.22 5.31
CA VAL A 905 59.16 27.18 6.77
C VAL A 905 58.96 28.56 7.37
N PHE A 906 59.77 29.54 6.95
CA PHE A 906 59.70 30.94 7.39
C PHE A 906 59.31 31.88 6.26
N ALA A 907 58.80 31.36 5.14
CA ALA A 907 58.41 32.21 4.01
C ALA A 907 57.41 33.29 4.45
N ASP A 908 57.45 34.46 3.83
CA ASP A 908 56.59 35.61 4.10
C ASP A 908 56.63 36.13 5.56
N CYS A 909 57.67 35.81 6.35
CA CYS A 909 57.91 36.39 7.67
C CYS A 909 58.53 37.79 7.55
N LEU A 910 57.67 38.78 7.26
CA LEU A 910 58.13 40.12 6.87
C LEU A 910 58.95 40.86 7.94
N ALA A 911 58.74 40.58 9.23
CA ALA A 911 59.48 41.18 10.34
C ALA A 911 60.72 40.37 10.78
N LEU A 912 61.04 39.26 10.11
CA LEU A 912 62.17 38.42 10.49
C LEU A 912 63.48 39.15 10.21
N GLU A 913 64.21 39.48 11.28
CA GLU A 913 65.42 40.29 11.26
C GLU A 913 66.68 39.42 11.39
N ILE A 914 66.67 38.45 12.31
CA ILE A 914 67.86 37.69 12.72
C ILE A 914 67.58 36.18 12.69
N VAL A 915 68.46 35.42 12.06
CA VAL A 915 68.52 33.96 12.13
C VAL A 915 69.82 33.54 12.81
N GLY A 916 69.72 32.66 13.81
CA GLY A 916 70.85 32.12 14.56
C GLY A 916 71.82 31.32 13.71
N ALA A 917 73.10 31.33 14.09
CA ALA A 917 74.16 30.71 13.32
C ALA A 917 74.06 29.17 13.33
N GLY A 918 74.22 28.54 12.17
CA GLY A 918 74.22 27.08 12.05
C GLY A 918 72.84 26.43 12.21
N LEU A 919 71.76 27.10 11.79
CA LEU A 919 70.36 26.69 12.00
C LEU A 919 70.06 25.23 11.62
N LEU A 920 70.72 24.71 10.57
CA LEU A 920 70.48 23.36 10.03
C LEU A 920 71.63 22.38 10.29
N ASN A 921 72.60 22.72 11.13
CA ASN A 921 73.86 21.97 11.28
C ASN A 921 73.69 20.52 11.75
N THR A 922 72.65 20.24 12.52
CA THR A 922 72.41 18.92 13.10
C THR A 922 71.41 18.09 12.29
N THR A 923 70.92 18.60 11.16
CA THR A 923 69.85 17.99 10.36
C THR A 923 70.41 17.16 9.21
N ALA A 924 69.64 16.16 8.75
CA ALA A 924 69.94 15.38 7.55
C ALA A 924 69.40 16.05 6.26
N VAL A 925 69.40 17.38 6.21
CA VAL A 925 68.67 18.13 5.19
C VAL A 925 69.18 17.85 3.77
N THR A 926 68.26 17.49 2.86
CA THR A 926 68.55 17.29 1.43
C THR A 926 67.80 18.29 0.55
N THR A 927 66.62 18.71 1.00
CA THR A 927 65.73 19.61 0.25
C THR A 927 65.46 20.87 1.07
N VAL A 928 65.95 22.02 0.59
CA VAL A 928 65.65 23.33 1.17
C VAL A 928 65.04 24.23 0.11
N GLY A 929 63.76 24.51 0.19
CA GLY A 929 63.05 25.33 -0.79
C GLY A 929 62.32 26.48 -0.14
N TYR A 930 62.42 27.69 -0.69
CA TYR A 930 61.65 28.85 -0.23
C TYR A 930 61.78 29.14 1.28
N LEU A 931 62.85 28.69 1.92
CA LEU A 931 62.94 28.65 3.39
C LEU A 931 62.65 30.00 4.04
N PHE A 932 63.23 31.06 3.46
CA PHE A 932 63.07 32.46 3.85
C PHE A 932 62.48 33.32 2.72
N ASP A 933 61.80 32.71 1.75
CA ASP A 933 61.18 33.43 0.62
C ASP A 933 60.31 34.60 1.13
N GLY A 934 60.54 35.81 0.64
CA GLY A 934 59.81 37.02 1.03
C GLY A 934 60.21 37.65 2.37
N CYS A 935 61.26 37.16 3.06
CA CYS A 935 61.73 37.74 4.34
C CYS A 935 62.51 39.05 4.13
N SER A 936 61.81 40.11 3.75
CA SER A 936 62.42 41.40 3.36
C SER A 936 63.24 42.11 4.45
N SER A 937 63.02 41.81 5.73
CA SER A 937 63.76 42.42 6.86
C SER A 937 65.00 41.62 7.30
N LEU A 938 65.26 40.46 6.68
CA LEU A 938 66.29 39.53 7.12
C LEU A 938 67.68 40.11 6.83
N ARG A 939 68.46 40.39 7.88
CA ARG A 939 69.79 41.01 7.81
C ARG A 939 70.92 40.17 8.39
N SER A 940 70.67 38.88 8.59
CA SER A 940 71.71 37.94 9.04
C SER A 940 72.71 37.66 7.92
N ASP A 941 73.97 37.44 8.30
CA ASP A 941 74.99 36.95 7.37
C ASP A 941 74.65 35.52 6.91
N ILE A 942 74.48 35.31 5.60
CA ILE A 942 74.16 34.00 5.01
C ILE A 942 75.20 32.92 5.36
N ASN A 943 76.48 33.28 5.44
CA ASN A 943 77.57 32.37 5.79
C ASN A 943 77.61 32.07 7.30
N ALA A 944 76.97 32.90 8.14
CA ALA A 944 76.73 32.59 9.54
C ALA A 944 75.51 31.67 9.73
N ILE A 945 74.41 31.90 9.00
CA ILE A 945 73.24 31.00 8.98
C ILE A 945 73.68 29.58 8.60
N PHE A 946 74.51 29.48 7.55
CA PHE A 946 75.07 28.23 7.03
C PHE A 946 76.59 28.18 7.27
N ASN A 947 77.00 27.90 8.52
CA ASN A 947 78.39 28.05 8.97
C ASN A 947 79.29 26.81 8.85
N LEU A 948 78.77 25.62 8.47
CA LEU A 948 79.62 24.46 8.22
C LEU A 948 80.55 24.69 7.02
N GLU A 949 81.62 23.90 6.94
CA GLU A 949 82.54 23.90 5.79
C GLU A 949 81.83 23.46 4.49
N SER A 950 80.89 22.50 4.59
CA SER A 950 80.09 22.01 3.47
C SER A 950 78.78 21.36 3.95
N TYR A 951 77.75 21.40 3.10
CA TYR A 951 76.45 20.74 3.19
C TYR A 951 76.26 19.83 1.94
N PRO A 952 77.01 18.72 1.85
CA PRO A 952 77.14 17.93 0.62
C PRO A 952 75.86 17.18 0.22
N VAL A 953 74.90 17.04 1.13
CA VAL A 953 73.66 16.29 0.90
C VAL A 953 72.50 17.18 0.40
N ILE A 954 72.65 18.50 0.43
CA ILE A 954 71.64 19.43 -0.09
C ILE A 954 71.68 19.41 -1.63
N VAL A 955 70.53 19.09 -2.24
CA VAL A 955 70.37 19.02 -3.71
C VAL A 955 69.45 20.11 -4.27
N THR A 956 68.69 20.80 -3.41
CA THR A 956 67.74 21.86 -3.79
C THR A 956 67.86 23.07 -2.86
N THR A 957 67.94 24.27 -3.46
CA THR A 957 67.95 25.60 -2.80
C THR A 957 66.99 26.59 -3.50
N THR A 958 66.01 26.08 -4.24
CA THR A 958 65.09 26.90 -5.05
C THR A 958 64.43 27.98 -4.21
N ALA A 959 64.55 29.24 -4.64
CA ALA A 959 63.98 30.44 -4.02
C ALA A 959 64.25 30.59 -2.51
N ILE A 960 65.31 29.97 -1.99
CA ILE A 960 65.60 29.89 -0.55
C ILE A 960 65.61 31.27 0.14
N PHE A 961 66.13 32.31 -0.52
CA PHE A 961 66.20 33.69 -0.03
C PHE A 961 65.52 34.70 -0.95
N ARG A 962 64.67 34.26 -1.89
CA ARG A 962 64.03 35.18 -2.84
C ARG A 962 63.33 36.33 -2.10
N GLY A 963 63.61 37.58 -2.46
CA GLY A 963 63.03 38.77 -1.82
C GLY A 963 63.64 39.17 -0.46
N CYS A 964 64.74 38.57 -0.02
CA CYS A 964 65.48 38.97 1.18
C CYS A 964 66.43 40.12 0.87
N ALA A 965 65.89 41.34 0.71
CA ALA A 965 66.66 42.48 0.22
C ALA A 965 67.84 42.89 1.12
N LEU A 966 67.73 42.71 2.44
CA LEU A 966 68.72 43.13 3.44
C LEU A 966 69.73 42.04 3.84
N LEU A 967 69.71 40.88 3.18
CA LEU A 967 70.55 39.74 3.53
C LEU A 967 72.03 40.04 3.24
N THR A 968 72.92 39.85 4.22
CA THR A 968 74.35 40.18 4.11
C THR A 968 75.22 38.93 3.93
N GLY A 969 76.52 39.13 3.68
CA GLY A 969 77.51 38.06 3.46
C GLY A 969 77.64 37.68 1.99
N LYS A 970 78.22 36.51 1.71
CA LYS A 970 78.60 36.10 0.33
C LYS A 970 77.80 34.91 -0.18
N GLY A 971 77.00 35.13 -1.22
CA GLY A 971 76.19 34.13 -1.90
C GLY A 971 77.02 33.07 -2.63
N LEU A 972 78.16 33.45 -3.25
CA LEU A 972 79.10 32.50 -3.87
C LEU A 972 79.71 31.56 -2.83
N VAL A 973 80.03 32.08 -1.64
CA VAL A 973 80.55 31.26 -0.52
C VAL A 973 79.50 30.28 -0.03
N PHE A 974 78.23 30.70 0.08
CA PHE A 974 77.15 29.76 0.41
C PHE A 974 77.00 28.67 -0.66
N MET A 975 76.98 29.04 -1.93
CA MET A 975 76.82 28.06 -3.03
C MET A 975 78.00 27.09 -3.11
N ALA A 976 79.22 27.53 -2.80
CA ALA A 976 80.38 26.64 -2.68
C ALA A 976 80.23 25.60 -1.55
N LYS A 977 79.49 25.94 -0.48
CA LYS A 977 79.18 25.01 0.61
C LYS A 977 78.15 23.95 0.21
N VAL A 978 77.34 24.14 -0.84
CA VAL A 978 76.29 23.20 -1.29
C VAL A 978 76.58 22.61 -2.68
N PRO A 979 77.67 21.83 -2.84
CA PRO A 979 78.23 21.46 -4.16
C PRO A 979 77.32 20.58 -5.03
N ASN A 980 76.33 19.91 -4.43
CA ASN A 980 75.42 18.97 -5.11
C ASN A 980 74.05 19.57 -5.48
N VAL A 981 73.89 20.89 -5.31
CA VAL A 981 72.64 21.57 -5.69
C VAL A 981 72.46 21.55 -7.20
N THR A 982 71.31 21.04 -7.63
CA THR A 982 70.90 20.98 -9.05
C THR A 982 69.68 21.86 -9.33
N ALA A 983 68.92 22.23 -8.29
CA ALA A 983 67.72 23.06 -8.37
C ALA A 983 67.83 24.33 -7.50
N HIS A 984 68.36 25.40 -8.08
CA HIS A 984 68.68 26.68 -7.42
C HIS A 984 67.95 27.89 -8.01
N TYR A 985 66.88 27.68 -8.79
CA TYR A 985 66.14 28.77 -9.44
C TYR A 985 65.73 29.83 -8.41
N TYR A 986 66.02 31.10 -8.70
CA TYR A 986 65.70 32.25 -7.84
C TYR A 986 66.30 32.23 -6.43
N ALA A 987 67.33 31.41 -6.15
CA ALA A 987 67.90 31.28 -4.82
C ALA A 987 68.22 32.65 -4.16
N PHE A 988 68.64 33.63 -4.96
CA PHE A 988 69.02 34.99 -4.53
C PHE A 988 68.26 36.10 -5.24
N TYR A 989 67.13 35.81 -5.87
CA TYR A 989 66.37 36.84 -6.60
C TYR A 989 65.99 38.00 -5.66
N SER A 990 66.40 39.23 -6.00
CA SER A 990 66.19 40.44 -5.17
C SER A 990 66.87 40.45 -3.79
N CYS A 991 68.11 39.94 -3.70
CA CYS A 991 68.97 39.98 -2.49
C CYS A 991 70.11 41.01 -2.63
N ALA A 992 69.77 42.29 -2.81
CA ALA A 992 70.72 43.31 -3.25
C ALA A 992 71.87 43.62 -2.26
N ASP A 993 71.71 43.34 -0.97
CA ASP A 993 72.72 43.64 0.07
C ASP A 993 73.78 42.51 0.26
N LEU A 994 73.77 41.47 -0.58
CA LEU A 994 74.86 40.48 -0.60
C LEU A 994 76.15 41.12 -1.11
N ASP A 995 77.27 40.85 -0.43
CA ASP A 995 78.59 41.45 -0.71
C ASP A 995 79.10 41.14 -2.14
N ASP A 996 78.62 40.03 -2.72
CA ASP A 996 78.98 39.51 -4.03
C ASP A 996 77.76 39.40 -4.97
N TYR A 997 76.69 40.17 -4.73
CA TYR A 997 75.44 40.09 -5.49
C TYR A 997 75.65 40.25 -7.01
N ASP A 998 76.46 41.24 -7.41
CA ASP A 998 76.75 41.52 -8.82
C ASP A 998 77.60 40.42 -9.50
N ASP A 999 78.26 39.57 -8.71
CA ASP A 999 79.08 38.45 -9.19
C ASP A 999 78.26 37.14 -9.32
N LEU A 1000 77.00 37.12 -8.89
CA LEU A 1000 76.15 35.92 -8.93
C LEU A 1000 75.67 35.60 -10.37
N PRO A 1001 75.71 34.31 -10.79
CA PRO A 1001 75.15 33.87 -12.06
C PRO A 1001 73.68 34.26 -12.27
N GLY A 1002 73.34 34.70 -13.50
CA GLY A 1002 72.01 35.22 -13.82
C GLY A 1002 70.84 34.26 -13.54
N ASN A 1003 71.03 32.95 -13.65
CA ASN A 1003 70.03 31.92 -13.34
C ASN A 1003 69.78 31.72 -11.83
N TRP A 1004 70.61 32.33 -10.96
CA TRP A 1004 70.43 32.33 -9.49
C TRP A 1004 69.62 33.56 -9.03
N ILE A 1005 69.70 34.65 -9.81
CA ILE A 1005 69.13 35.97 -9.50
C ILE A 1005 68.00 36.41 -10.44
N THR A 1006 67.66 35.67 -11.52
CA THR A 1006 66.56 35.98 -12.48
C THR A 1006 65.88 34.73 -13.06
N ASN A 1007 64.72 34.88 -13.73
CA ASN A 1007 64.00 33.81 -14.46
C ASN A 1007 64.58 33.49 -15.86
N LYS A 1008 65.78 33.96 -16.19
CA LYS A 1008 66.38 33.64 -17.48
C LYS A 1008 67.27 32.41 -17.28
N LEU A 1009 66.86 31.30 -17.90
CA LEU A 1009 67.67 30.09 -18.08
C LEU A 1009 69.06 30.43 -18.60
#